data_AF-A0A2N8L122-F1
#
_entry.id   AF-A0A2N8L122-F1
#
_cell.length_a   1.000
_cell.length_b   1.000
_cell.length_c   1.000
_cell.angle_alpha   90.00
_cell.angle_beta   90.00
_cell.angle_gamma   90.00
#
_symmetry.space_group_name_H-M   'P 1'
#
loop_
_entity.id
_entity.type
_entity.pdbx_description
1 polymer ?
#
loop_
_entity_poly.entity_id
_entity_poly.type
_entity_poly.pdbx_seq_one_letter_code
_entity_poly.pdbx_strand_id
1 'polypeptide(L)'
;MNTFFTPPIRKPLRRTVLAALLLMAAGSQAAGPLYLNDKPGDPQPLRWDTTQGPIKVYTDVGVFTRKNDGSVFLSAEQANAVTAFALQQWSSVATSTWRAQTNPAQFTPFTAVPSIGRDVNDAASAQLVYGQYNQGGFYVIYDEDGRVLEDFFGVPRDQVLGIAMPEFAEDRDGDGYPETIVKATALMNGWMVSHENPPIGQRSAPPADVKGARYAGVFTHEFGHAINLSHSQVNGQLAFMSQPTYNRDLYPGVPGCVAPVHHWLYGPAASHIDPKQVETMFPFIDPHNVAKGRSIGQEMSTVDRADDIAAISNLYPTADYLARSASIAGSLLLKDGKTGFSGINVVARNVRDPLGDAVSAMSGDQSQGKLGPDGRFRINNLKPGERYQLYIEEISGGGYPTRPAMLLSQAEYWNAGESHDPALDSPCKASAIEVQAGQVAQADIVFNGHRDGVQYDFIGGVFLSSLSLDGQRAGGGYGFGYPLYWDAKDGIQLFPDSLDLLASSRSNLSADGRKMLVEANFDGIVHTDPDGYSYTIKQMALWDFDTGQASPMGALSDACGLGGAAGVTSSYGFSMNATGTAAVGYSGHQNPDGSCVVHDWNTDLGLQVVPYRWTAEGGGQALKLDGLDLRGLPWMRADGISGDGRVVVGTANFDRAIAWVGDANPVDLTALTGAASAEVVNYDGSRVPLATAQGMVMWNALKGTGPDAFTPRSSPRYCIDMPFISWDGIDHCAVEGADWVEANAGRPPINISAISDDGRVVLARAGDFFTMFAGFMWVEDIGWIGLNDFLKKQGVVEAEKYGLENPIALSGKGQVLMGGMTGVQATWRIDLSTAYVCRAGQSLPTRFPDEFRDQVKAGARMGRCEKL
;
A
#
# COMPACT_ATOMS: atom_id res chain seq x y z
N MET A 1 5.39 -15.79 -0.61
CA MET A 1 5.54 -17.10 -1.29
C MET A 1 5.40 -16.92 -2.80
N ASN A 2 6.21 -17.52 -3.67
CA ASN A 2 7.62 -17.93 -3.59
C ASN A 2 8.13 -18.20 -5.02
N THR A 3 9.41 -17.95 -5.30
CA THR A 3 10.07 -18.44 -6.52
C THR A 3 10.73 -19.81 -6.30
N PHE A 4 10.97 -20.54 -7.38
CA PHE A 4 11.25 -21.98 -7.38
C PHE A 4 12.70 -22.38 -7.08
N PHE A 5 12.85 -23.59 -6.51
CA PHE A 5 13.90 -24.54 -6.89
C PHE A 5 13.36 -25.99 -6.88
N THR A 6 13.84 -26.83 -7.80
CA THR A 6 13.43 -28.25 -7.99
C THR A 6 14.60 -29.04 -8.59
N PRO A 7 14.60 -30.40 -8.66
CA PRO A 7 13.74 -31.40 -8.01
C PRO A 7 14.56 -32.46 -7.20
N PRO A 8 13.91 -33.51 -6.65
CA PRO A 8 14.20 -34.85 -7.18
C PRO A 8 12.96 -35.63 -7.66
N ILE A 9 13.17 -36.85 -8.19
CA ILE A 9 12.36 -37.41 -9.30
C ILE A 9 11.50 -38.65 -8.92
N ARG A 10 10.26 -38.69 -9.44
CA ARG A 10 9.23 -39.79 -9.41
C ARG A 10 8.49 -39.98 -8.06
N LYS A 11 7.18 -40.26 -8.01
CA LYS A 11 6.10 -40.34 -9.04
C LYS A 11 4.71 -40.02 -8.37
N PRO A 12 3.60 -39.87 -9.12
CA PRO A 12 2.52 -38.95 -8.73
C PRO A 12 1.47 -39.51 -7.76
N LEU A 13 0.84 -38.61 -7.02
CA LEU A 13 -0.50 -38.78 -6.48
C LEU A 13 -1.37 -37.59 -6.89
N ARG A 14 -2.58 -37.84 -7.39
CA ARG A 14 -3.53 -36.79 -7.80
C ARG A 14 -4.08 -36.06 -6.57
N ARG A 15 -3.85 -34.76 -6.46
CA ARG A 15 -4.75 -33.82 -5.75
C ARG A 15 -4.93 -32.56 -6.61
N THR A 16 -6.18 -32.13 -6.72
CA THR A 16 -6.64 -31.15 -7.72
C THR A 16 -6.36 -29.72 -7.27
N VAL A 17 -6.11 -28.83 -8.24
CA VAL A 17 -6.09 -27.38 -8.01
C VAL A 17 -7.50 -26.93 -7.61
N LEU A 18 -7.67 -26.52 -6.35
CA LEU A 18 -8.95 -25.98 -5.84
C LEU A 18 -8.75 -24.93 -4.73
N ALA A 19 -7.57 -24.31 -4.66
CA ALA A 19 -7.18 -23.36 -3.62
C ALA A 19 -6.65 -22.02 -4.19
N ALA A 20 -6.98 -21.72 -5.45
CA ALA A 20 -6.45 -20.56 -6.18
C ALA A 20 -7.39 -19.34 -6.22
N LEU A 21 -8.70 -19.52 -5.94
CA LEU A 21 -9.73 -18.50 -6.19
C LEU A 21 -9.75 -17.39 -5.13
N LEU A 22 -9.36 -17.69 -3.89
CA LEU A 22 -9.21 -16.70 -2.79
C LEU A 22 -7.87 -15.94 -2.83
N LEU A 23 -7.13 -15.99 -3.95
CA LEU A 23 -5.82 -15.36 -4.12
C LEU A 23 -5.65 -14.58 -5.43
N MET A 24 -6.75 -14.06 -6.01
CA MET A 24 -6.74 -13.16 -7.17
C MET A 24 -6.23 -11.73 -6.85
N ALA A 25 -5.21 -11.62 -5.99
CA ALA A 25 -4.47 -10.43 -5.63
C ALA A 25 -2.96 -10.64 -5.88
N ALA A 26 -2.63 -11.10 -7.09
CA ALA A 26 -1.27 -11.49 -7.49
C ALA A 26 -0.87 -10.82 -8.83
N GLY A 27 -0.42 -9.55 -8.73
CA GLY A 27 0.02 -8.69 -9.84
C GLY A 27 -0.89 -7.46 -10.17
N SER A 28 -0.49 -6.45 -10.99
CA SER A 28 -1.27 -5.23 -11.45
C SER A 28 -0.83 -4.39 -12.74
N GLN A 29 -0.51 -4.95 -13.93
CA GLN A 29 -0.10 -4.18 -15.14
C GLN A 29 -1.23 -3.34 -15.74
N ALA A 30 -1.02 -2.05 -16.01
CA ALA A 30 -1.84 -1.33 -17.00
C ALA A 30 -1.49 -1.70 -18.46
N ALA A 31 -2.53 -1.91 -19.28
CA ALA A 31 -2.55 -2.07 -20.75
C ALA A 31 -1.76 -3.26 -21.37
N GLY A 32 -1.09 -4.06 -20.55
CA GLY A 32 -0.30 -5.22 -20.97
C GLY A 32 -1.04 -6.58 -20.91
N PRO A 33 -0.32 -7.69 -21.12
CA PRO A 33 -0.87 -9.05 -21.07
C PRO A 33 -1.13 -9.56 -19.64
N LEU A 34 -2.37 -10.04 -19.39
CA LEU A 34 -2.83 -10.56 -18.10
C LEU A 34 -1.93 -11.71 -17.56
N TYR A 35 -1.53 -12.63 -18.43
CA TYR A 35 -0.62 -13.73 -18.13
C TYR A 35 0.59 -13.76 -19.09
N LEU A 36 1.78 -13.94 -18.52
CA LEU A 36 2.99 -14.37 -19.23
C LEU A 36 3.23 -15.87 -18.96
N ASN A 37 3.96 -16.56 -19.83
CA ASN A 37 4.55 -17.85 -19.51
C ASN A 37 5.67 -17.68 -18.46
N ASP A 38 5.96 -18.75 -17.70
CA ASP A 38 6.95 -18.70 -16.61
C ASP A 38 8.39 -19.00 -17.08
N LYS A 39 8.72 -18.56 -18.30
CA LYS A 39 10.04 -18.74 -18.93
C LYS A 39 11.10 -17.86 -18.24
N PRO A 40 12.13 -18.43 -17.58
CA PRO A 40 13.07 -17.66 -16.78
C PRO A 40 13.91 -16.69 -17.62
N GLY A 41 13.91 -15.41 -17.24
CA GLY A 41 14.70 -14.35 -17.89
C GLY A 41 14.08 -13.76 -19.17
N ASP A 42 13.10 -14.44 -19.77
CA ASP A 42 12.41 -14.03 -21.00
C ASP A 42 10.92 -14.49 -20.96
N PRO A 43 10.10 -13.98 -20.02
CA PRO A 43 8.70 -14.33 -19.90
C PRO A 43 7.91 -13.67 -21.04
N GLN A 44 7.14 -14.47 -21.77
CA GLN A 44 6.45 -14.06 -22.99
C GLN A 44 4.92 -14.08 -22.81
N PRO A 45 4.17 -13.20 -23.48
CA PRO A 45 2.71 -13.17 -23.36
C PRO A 45 2.04 -14.48 -23.78
N LEU A 46 1.08 -14.97 -22.97
CA LEU A 46 0.16 -16.00 -23.43
C LEU A 46 -0.74 -15.43 -24.53
N ARG A 47 -1.02 -16.20 -25.58
CA ARG A 47 -1.76 -15.71 -26.76
C ARG A 47 -2.52 -16.80 -27.48
N TRP A 48 -3.73 -16.50 -27.92
CA TRP A 48 -4.51 -17.38 -28.80
C TRP A 48 -3.82 -17.58 -30.16
N ASP A 49 -3.87 -18.81 -30.68
CA ASP A 49 -3.45 -19.11 -32.06
C ASP A 49 -4.48 -18.57 -33.07
N THR A 50 -4.17 -17.43 -33.70
CA THR A 50 -5.04 -16.79 -34.70
C THR A 50 -4.89 -17.39 -36.12
N THR A 51 -4.15 -18.48 -36.30
CA THR A 51 -3.90 -19.08 -37.64
C THR A 51 -4.97 -20.08 -38.07
N GLN A 52 -5.68 -20.70 -37.12
CA GLN A 52 -6.65 -21.78 -37.38
C GLN A 52 -8.08 -21.29 -37.72
N GLY A 53 -8.23 -19.98 -37.99
CA GLY A 53 -9.53 -19.32 -38.16
C GLY A 53 -10.13 -18.82 -36.84
N PRO A 54 -11.41 -18.41 -36.84
CA PRO A 54 -12.03 -17.81 -35.67
C PRO A 54 -12.18 -18.78 -34.50
N ILE A 55 -11.87 -18.31 -33.29
CA ILE A 55 -11.99 -19.06 -32.04
C ILE A 55 -13.45 -19.50 -31.84
N LYS A 56 -13.66 -20.78 -31.55
CA LYS A 56 -14.98 -21.35 -31.27
C LYS A 56 -15.54 -20.80 -29.97
N VAL A 57 -16.84 -20.53 -29.96
CA VAL A 57 -17.57 -20.00 -28.80
C VAL A 57 -18.61 -21.01 -28.35
N TYR A 58 -18.61 -21.26 -27.05
CA TYR A 58 -19.52 -22.15 -26.34
C TYR A 58 -20.28 -21.31 -25.32
N THR A 59 -21.60 -21.41 -25.27
CA THR A 59 -22.43 -20.60 -24.39
C THR A 59 -23.37 -21.45 -23.54
N ASP A 60 -23.77 -20.89 -22.41
CA ASP A 60 -24.79 -21.49 -21.58
C ASP A 60 -26.17 -21.57 -22.26
N VAL A 61 -27.07 -22.30 -21.60
CA VAL A 61 -28.48 -22.46 -21.96
C VAL A 61 -29.44 -21.88 -20.91
N GLY A 62 -28.93 -21.48 -19.75
CA GLY A 62 -29.67 -20.82 -18.68
C GLY A 62 -30.26 -19.47 -19.08
N VAL A 63 -31.25 -19.02 -18.30
CA VAL A 63 -31.74 -17.64 -18.38
C VAL A 63 -30.68 -16.73 -17.77
N PHE A 64 -30.29 -15.66 -18.47
CA PHE A 64 -29.22 -14.81 -17.96
C PHE A 64 -29.67 -13.92 -16.79
N THR A 65 -30.94 -13.47 -16.75
CA THR A 65 -31.47 -12.79 -15.55
C THR A 65 -32.99 -12.79 -15.51
N ARG A 66 -33.54 -12.73 -14.29
CA ARG A 66 -34.98 -12.69 -13.98
C ARG A 66 -35.37 -11.38 -13.32
N LYS A 67 -36.66 -11.11 -13.32
CA LYS A 67 -37.28 -10.10 -12.46
C LYS A 67 -37.52 -10.61 -11.04
N ASN A 68 -37.86 -9.68 -10.15
CA ASN A 68 -38.30 -9.97 -8.78
C ASN A 68 -39.57 -10.86 -8.69
N ASP A 69 -40.34 -10.99 -9.77
CA ASP A 69 -41.50 -11.90 -9.87
C ASP A 69 -41.17 -13.30 -10.44
N GLY A 70 -39.90 -13.57 -10.74
CA GLY A 70 -39.42 -14.82 -11.34
C GLY A 70 -39.61 -14.92 -12.86
N SER A 71 -40.23 -13.92 -13.50
CA SER A 71 -40.32 -13.87 -14.97
C SER A 71 -38.96 -13.57 -15.59
N VAL A 72 -38.73 -14.10 -16.81
CA VAL A 72 -37.49 -13.89 -17.56
C VAL A 72 -37.35 -12.41 -17.94
N PHE A 73 -36.19 -11.81 -17.65
CA PHE A 73 -35.87 -10.44 -18.07
C PHE A 73 -34.95 -10.43 -19.29
N LEU A 74 -33.83 -11.17 -19.26
CA LEU A 74 -32.99 -11.46 -20.42
C LEU A 74 -32.84 -12.98 -20.60
N SER A 75 -33.23 -13.51 -21.75
CA SER A 75 -33.09 -14.92 -22.11
C SER A 75 -31.66 -15.28 -22.52
N ALA A 76 -31.36 -16.59 -22.61
CA ALA A 76 -30.13 -17.11 -23.21
C ALA A 76 -29.88 -16.54 -24.63
N GLU A 77 -30.94 -16.32 -25.42
CA GLU A 77 -30.84 -15.76 -26.78
C GLU A 77 -30.43 -14.28 -26.75
N GLN A 78 -30.96 -13.50 -25.81
CA GLN A 78 -30.56 -12.11 -25.60
C GLN A 78 -29.11 -12.02 -25.08
N ALA A 79 -28.72 -12.89 -24.15
CA ALA A 79 -27.34 -12.97 -23.66
C ALA A 79 -26.37 -13.40 -24.78
N ASN A 80 -26.74 -14.36 -25.62
CA ASN A 80 -25.98 -14.74 -26.81
C ASN A 80 -25.82 -13.58 -27.81
N ALA A 81 -26.81 -12.69 -27.93
CA ALA A 81 -26.68 -11.49 -28.75
C ALA A 81 -25.71 -10.45 -28.13
N VAL A 82 -25.67 -10.31 -26.80
CA VAL A 82 -24.67 -9.48 -26.10
C VAL A 82 -23.27 -10.09 -26.22
N THR A 83 -23.12 -11.40 -26.02
CA THR A 83 -21.88 -12.16 -26.24
C THR A 83 -21.36 -11.97 -27.67
N ALA A 84 -22.23 -12.11 -28.68
CA ALA A 84 -21.91 -11.87 -30.08
C ALA A 84 -21.43 -10.44 -30.35
N PHE A 85 -22.10 -9.44 -29.76
CA PHE A 85 -21.70 -8.04 -29.86
C PHE A 85 -20.32 -7.78 -29.24
N ALA A 86 -20.08 -8.23 -28.00
CA ALA A 86 -18.82 -8.04 -27.29
C ALA A 86 -17.63 -8.72 -28.01
N LEU A 87 -17.80 -9.96 -28.48
CA LEU A 87 -16.79 -10.66 -29.30
C LEU A 87 -16.57 -9.98 -30.66
N GLN A 88 -17.60 -9.34 -31.23
CA GLN A 88 -17.49 -8.57 -32.47
C GLN A 88 -16.69 -7.27 -32.27
N GLN A 89 -16.70 -6.63 -31.10
CA GLN A 89 -15.86 -5.45 -30.84
C GLN A 89 -14.38 -5.79 -31.03
N TRP A 90 -13.86 -6.72 -30.22
CA TRP A 90 -12.48 -7.20 -30.32
C TRP A 90 -12.14 -7.77 -31.71
N SER A 91 -13.06 -8.53 -32.32
CA SER A 91 -12.89 -9.09 -33.67
C SER A 91 -12.94 -8.04 -34.80
N SER A 92 -13.38 -6.80 -34.53
CA SER A 92 -13.45 -5.72 -35.53
C SER A 92 -12.17 -4.88 -35.59
N VAL A 93 -11.26 -5.02 -34.63
CA VAL A 93 -10.03 -4.21 -34.58
C VAL A 93 -9.13 -4.56 -35.77
N ALA A 94 -9.09 -3.67 -36.75
CA ALA A 94 -8.42 -3.88 -38.04
C ALA A 94 -6.91 -4.07 -37.93
N THR A 95 -6.29 -3.52 -36.87
CA THR A 95 -4.87 -3.65 -36.55
C THR A 95 -4.51 -4.96 -35.83
N SER A 96 -5.51 -5.72 -35.35
CA SER A 96 -5.36 -7.01 -34.67
C SER A 96 -5.67 -8.20 -35.59
N THR A 97 -5.01 -9.34 -35.39
CA THR A 97 -5.31 -10.63 -36.03
C THR A 97 -6.34 -11.48 -35.27
N TRP A 98 -6.66 -11.13 -34.01
CA TRP A 98 -7.53 -11.94 -33.15
C TRP A 98 -8.98 -11.93 -33.63
N ARG A 99 -9.60 -13.11 -33.78
CA ARG A 99 -11.00 -13.25 -34.20
C ARG A 99 -11.67 -14.40 -33.45
N ALA A 100 -12.87 -14.17 -32.95
CA ALA A 100 -13.77 -15.22 -32.46
C ALA A 100 -14.93 -15.44 -33.43
N GLN A 101 -15.71 -16.50 -33.20
CA GLN A 101 -17.05 -16.60 -33.73
C GLN A 101 -17.91 -15.45 -33.18
N THR A 102 -18.65 -14.77 -34.05
CA THR A 102 -19.52 -13.62 -33.69
C THR A 102 -20.96 -13.77 -34.18
N ASN A 103 -21.28 -14.84 -34.91
CA ASN A 103 -22.65 -15.21 -35.22
C ASN A 103 -23.21 -16.10 -34.11
N PRO A 104 -24.22 -15.66 -33.33
CA PRO A 104 -24.75 -16.45 -32.21
C PRO A 104 -25.45 -17.75 -32.68
N ALA A 105 -25.91 -17.83 -33.93
CA ALA A 105 -26.43 -19.06 -34.52
C ALA A 105 -25.33 -20.09 -34.85
N GLN A 106 -24.06 -19.77 -34.59
CA GLN A 106 -22.91 -20.66 -34.72
C GLN A 106 -22.16 -20.86 -33.38
N PHE A 107 -22.73 -20.41 -32.26
CA PHE A 107 -22.28 -20.79 -30.92
C PHE A 107 -22.74 -22.21 -30.60
N THR A 108 -21.91 -22.96 -29.86
CA THR A 108 -22.25 -24.31 -29.42
C THR A 108 -22.82 -24.27 -28.00
N PRO A 109 -24.11 -24.58 -27.77
CA PRO A 109 -24.68 -24.56 -26.42
C PRO A 109 -24.05 -25.65 -25.55
N PHE A 110 -23.94 -25.42 -24.24
CA PHE A 110 -23.35 -26.39 -23.29
C PHE A 110 -24.06 -27.76 -23.28
N THR A 111 -25.34 -27.83 -23.64
CA THR A 111 -26.09 -29.09 -23.85
C THR A 111 -25.58 -29.92 -25.03
N ALA A 112 -24.87 -29.32 -25.99
CA ALA A 112 -24.18 -29.99 -27.08
C ALA A 112 -22.70 -30.33 -26.76
N VAL A 113 -22.20 -29.95 -25.58
CA VAL A 113 -20.85 -30.31 -25.09
C VAL A 113 -20.98 -31.53 -24.16
N PRO A 114 -20.57 -32.75 -24.56
CA PRO A 114 -20.95 -33.98 -23.84
C PRO A 114 -20.43 -34.11 -22.40
N SER A 115 -19.43 -33.33 -22.01
CA SER A 115 -18.88 -33.27 -20.66
C SER A 115 -19.61 -32.28 -19.73
N ILE A 116 -20.36 -31.32 -20.28
CA ILE A 116 -21.19 -30.38 -19.53
C ILE A 116 -22.64 -30.86 -19.60
N GLY A 117 -23.25 -30.82 -20.80
CA GLY A 117 -24.55 -31.41 -21.10
C GLY A 117 -25.77 -30.72 -20.50
N ARG A 118 -25.59 -29.58 -19.81
CA ARG A 118 -26.62 -28.88 -19.03
C ARG A 118 -26.31 -27.38 -18.87
N ASP A 119 -27.25 -26.69 -18.23
CA ASP A 119 -27.15 -25.35 -17.65
C ASP A 119 -26.11 -25.28 -16.50
N VAL A 120 -25.42 -24.14 -16.33
CA VAL A 120 -24.41 -23.93 -15.26
C VAL A 120 -24.84 -22.83 -14.30
N ASN A 121 -25.42 -23.23 -13.16
CA ASN A 121 -26.15 -22.37 -12.23
C ASN A 121 -25.90 -22.72 -10.74
N ASP A 122 -24.86 -23.52 -10.46
CA ASP A 122 -24.39 -23.87 -9.12
C ASP A 122 -22.90 -24.29 -9.15
N ALA A 123 -22.27 -24.44 -7.98
CA ALA A 123 -20.87 -24.87 -7.90
C ALA A 123 -20.61 -26.31 -8.43
N ALA A 124 -21.63 -27.17 -8.50
CA ALA A 124 -21.50 -28.55 -8.96
C ALA A 124 -21.50 -28.66 -10.50
N SER A 125 -22.19 -27.73 -11.17
CA SER A 125 -22.19 -27.56 -12.63
C SER A 125 -21.00 -26.72 -13.09
N ALA A 126 -20.56 -25.72 -12.31
CA ALA A 126 -19.36 -24.94 -12.60
C ALA A 126 -18.09 -25.81 -12.71
N GLN A 127 -17.97 -26.86 -11.90
CA GLN A 127 -16.89 -27.87 -11.94
C GLN A 127 -16.80 -28.68 -13.26
N LEU A 128 -17.81 -28.61 -14.13
CA LEU A 128 -17.82 -29.22 -15.46
C LEU A 128 -17.16 -28.31 -16.51
N VAL A 129 -17.07 -27.01 -16.22
CA VAL A 129 -16.44 -26.00 -17.09
C VAL A 129 -15.04 -25.69 -16.57
N TYR A 130 -14.92 -25.27 -15.31
CA TYR A 130 -13.66 -24.85 -14.71
C TYR A 130 -12.78 -26.04 -14.32
N GLY A 131 -11.48 -25.95 -14.65
CA GLY A 131 -10.52 -27.04 -14.51
C GLY A 131 -10.67 -28.14 -15.55
N GLN A 132 -11.54 -27.97 -16.55
CA GLN A 132 -11.82 -28.96 -17.60
C GLN A 132 -11.48 -28.39 -18.99
N TYR A 133 -10.60 -29.06 -19.73
CA TYR A 133 -10.25 -28.66 -21.10
C TYR A 133 -11.45 -28.74 -22.07
N ASN A 134 -12.35 -29.70 -21.85
CA ASN A 134 -13.54 -29.97 -22.65
C ASN A 134 -13.23 -30.18 -24.15
N GLN A 135 -13.28 -29.13 -24.99
CA GLN A 135 -12.96 -29.18 -26.42
C GLN A 135 -12.00 -28.07 -26.87
N GLY A 136 -11.51 -27.24 -25.96
CA GLY A 136 -10.88 -25.96 -26.29
C GLY A 136 -11.88 -24.91 -26.79
N GLY A 137 -11.45 -23.65 -26.89
CA GLY A 137 -12.28 -22.50 -27.26
C GLY A 137 -12.74 -21.65 -26.09
N PHE A 138 -13.64 -20.71 -26.38
CA PHE A 138 -14.12 -19.67 -25.47
C PHE A 138 -15.45 -20.11 -24.85
N TYR A 139 -15.54 -20.21 -23.52
CA TYR A 139 -16.74 -20.65 -22.80
C TYR A 139 -17.39 -19.47 -22.05
N VAL A 140 -18.70 -19.25 -22.22
CA VAL A 140 -19.45 -18.17 -21.57
C VAL A 140 -20.61 -18.74 -20.74
N ILE A 141 -20.54 -18.53 -19.42
CA ILE A 141 -21.53 -18.96 -18.42
C ILE A 141 -22.44 -17.76 -18.08
N TYR A 142 -23.74 -18.04 -17.86
CA TYR A 142 -24.74 -17.03 -17.53
C TYR A 142 -25.31 -17.28 -16.11
N ASP A 143 -24.68 -16.67 -15.10
CA ASP A 143 -25.00 -16.89 -13.68
C ASP A 143 -26.28 -16.14 -13.28
N GLU A 144 -27.44 -16.77 -13.46
CA GLU A 144 -28.78 -16.17 -13.36
C GLU A 144 -28.99 -15.30 -12.10
N ASP A 145 -28.49 -15.76 -10.95
CA ASP A 145 -28.70 -15.15 -9.64
C ASP A 145 -27.41 -14.96 -8.81
N GLY A 146 -26.23 -15.19 -9.41
CA GLY A 146 -24.92 -14.95 -8.78
C GLY A 146 -24.42 -16.09 -7.89
N ARG A 147 -25.08 -17.26 -7.87
CA ARG A 147 -24.67 -18.39 -7.01
C ARG A 147 -23.40 -19.10 -7.50
N VAL A 148 -22.99 -18.99 -8.77
CA VAL A 148 -21.68 -19.51 -9.17
C VAL A 148 -20.56 -18.66 -8.56
N LEU A 149 -20.73 -17.34 -8.46
CA LEU A 149 -19.80 -16.46 -7.73
C LEU A 149 -19.74 -16.80 -6.23
N GLU A 150 -20.89 -16.92 -5.56
CA GLU A 150 -20.95 -17.21 -4.13
C GLU A 150 -20.46 -18.63 -3.80
N ASP A 151 -21.00 -19.69 -4.44
CA ASP A 151 -20.76 -21.08 -4.06
C ASP A 151 -19.45 -21.68 -4.61
N PHE A 152 -18.93 -21.20 -5.76
CA PHE A 152 -17.73 -21.76 -6.40
C PHE A 152 -16.49 -20.87 -6.26
N PHE A 153 -16.63 -19.55 -6.44
CA PHE A 153 -15.52 -18.61 -6.29
C PHE A 153 -15.35 -18.11 -4.85
N GLY A 154 -16.40 -18.15 -4.02
CA GLY A 154 -16.38 -17.61 -2.66
C GLY A 154 -16.35 -16.09 -2.62
N VAL A 155 -16.88 -15.42 -3.66
CA VAL A 155 -16.88 -13.95 -3.79
C VAL A 155 -18.31 -13.40 -3.77
N PRO A 156 -18.55 -12.18 -3.22
CA PRO A 156 -19.90 -11.63 -3.14
C PRO A 156 -20.46 -11.23 -4.50
N ARG A 157 -21.63 -11.76 -4.87
CA ARG A 157 -22.32 -11.44 -6.13
C ARG A 157 -22.88 -10.01 -6.24
N ASP A 158 -22.85 -9.24 -5.14
CA ASP A 158 -23.16 -7.81 -5.12
C ASP A 158 -21.93 -6.92 -5.36
N GLN A 159 -20.73 -7.52 -5.41
CA GLN A 159 -19.45 -6.82 -5.58
C GLN A 159 -18.72 -7.20 -6.89
N VAL A 160 -19.10 -8.30 -7.54
CA VAL A 160 -18.45 -8.81 -8.76
C VAL A 160 -19.44 -8.84 -9.94
N LEU A 161 -19.13 -8.10 -11.01
CA LEU A 161 -19.99 -8.01 -12.22
C LEU A 161 -19.76 -9.17 -13.20
N GLY A 162 -18.55 -9.74 -13.20
CA GLY A 162 -18.14 -10.88 -14.00
C GLY A 162 -16.77 -11.42 -13.55
N ILE A 163 -16.34 -12.54 -14.12
CA ILE A 163 -14.97 -13.06 -14.02
C ILE A 163 -14.61 -13.77 -15.33
N ALA A 164 -13.49 -13.40 -15.96
CA ALA A 164 -12.99 -14.10 -17.14
C ALA A 164 -11.46 -14.25 -17.15
N MET A 165 -10.98 -15.37 -17.69
CA MET A 165 -9.55 -15.69 -17.77
C MET A 165 -9.24 -16.78 -18.82
N PRO A 166 -8.05 -16.75 -19.46
CA PRO A 166 -7.41 -17.92 -20.04
C PRO A 166 -7.22 -18.99 -18.96
N GLU A 167 -7.52 -20.24 -19.29
CA GLU A 167 -7.58 -21.35 -18.34
C GLU A 167 -6.63 -22.49 -18.72
N PHE A 168 -6.39 -22.68 -20.02
CA PHE A 168 -5.43 -23.64 -20.54
C PHE A 168 -4.60 -23.02 -21.66
N ALA A 169 -3.28 -23.21 -21.56
CA ALA A 169 -2.32 -22.98 -22.62
C ALA A 169 -1.56 -24.27 -22.95
N GLU A 170 -1.13 -24.40 -24.21
CA GLU A 170 -0.25 -25.46 -24.71
C GLU A 170 1.16 -24.89 -24.94
N ASP A 171 2.17 -25.72 -24.71
CA ASP A 171 3.52 -25.57 -25.27
C ASP A 171 3.48 -26.06 -26.72
N ARG A 172 3.74 -25.19 -27.69
CA ARG A 172 3.70 -25.52 -29.12
C ARG A 172 5.00 -25.36 -29.89
N ASP A 173 5.99 -24.63 -29.37
CA ASP A 173 7.33 -24.59 -29.96
C ASP A 173 8.27 -25.67 -29.39
N GLY A 174 7.91 -26.27 -28.25
CA GLY A 174 8.62 -27.36 -27.59
C GLY A 174 9.69 -26.92 -26.59
N ASP A 175 9.70 -25.65 -26.18
CA ASP A 175 10.69 -25.12 -25.22
C ASP A 175 10.40 -25.46 -23.74
N GLY A 176 9.20 -25.94 -23.44
CA GLY A 176 8.73 -26.34 -22.11
C GLY A 176 7.87 -25.32 -21.37
N TYR A 177 7.60 -24.13 -21.93
CA TYR A 177 6.86 -23.05 -21.26
C TYR A 177 5.59 -22.64 -22.03
N PRO A 178 4.43 -23.26 -21.73
CA PRO A 178 3.17 -23.05 -22.46
C PRO A 178 2.84 -21.60 -22.78
N GLU A 179 2.68 -21.29 -24.06
CA GLU A 179 2.53 -19.94 -24.59
C GLU A 179 1.24 -19.75 -25.41
N THR A 180 0.69 -20.82 -25.98
CA THR A 180 -0.51 -20.75 -26.83
C THR A 180 -1.79 -21.04 -26.05
N ILE A 181 -2.66 -20.05 -25.89
CA ILE A 181 -3.98 -20.20 -25.25
C ILE A 181 -4.88 -21.09 -26.12
N VAL A 182 -5.50 -22.08 -25.48
CA VAL A 182 -6.45 -23.02 -26.10
C VAL A 182 -7.82 -23.07 -25.45
N LYS A 183 -7.97 -22.60 -24.20
CA LYS A 183 -9.27 -22.37 -23.57
C LYS A 183 -9.25 -21.13 -22.68
N ALA A 184 -10.34 -20.37 -22.73
CA ALA A 184 -10.68 -19.36 -21.74
C ALA A 184 -12.15 -19.55 -21.32
N THR A 185 -12.49 -19.11 -20.12
CA THR A 185 -13.85 -19.16 -19.58
C THR A 185 -14.21 -17.79 -19.00
N ALA A 186 -15.45 -17.36 -19.25
CA ALA A 186 -16.03 -16.11 -18.77
C ALA A 186 -17.37 -16.39 -18.07
N LEU A 187 -17.59 -15.78 -16.90
CA LEU A 187 -18.78 -15.88 -16.06
C LEU A 187 -19.44 -14.51 -15.95
N MET A 188 -20.65 -14.36 -16.50
CA MET A 188 -21.37 -13.09 -16.49
C MET A 188 -22.43 -13.12 -15.37
N ASN A 189 -22.42 -12.13 -14.48
CA ASN A 189 -23.36 -12.08 -13.35
C ASN A 189 -24.73 -11.53 -13.77
N GLY A 190 -25.76 -12.36 -13.70
CA GLY A 190 -27.16 -12.02 -13.99
C GLY A 190 -27.85 -11.20 -12.90
N TRP A 191 -27.40 -11.34 -11.65
CA TRP A 191 -27.96 -10.67 -10.48
C TRP A 191 -27.82 -9.14 -10.56
N MET A 192 -26.72 -8.66 -11.15
CA MET A 192 -26.39 -7.24 -11.22
C MET A 192 -27.01 -6.52 -12.44
N VAL A 193 -27.79 -7.22 -13.27
CA VAL A 193 -28.54 -6.59 -14.37
C VAL A 193 -29.73 -5.81 -13.80
N SER A 194 -29.80 -4.51 -14.08
CA SER A 194 -30.96 -3.68 -13.71
C SER A 194 -32.24 -4.14 -14.42
N HIS A 195 -33.07 -4.94 -13.75
CA HIS A 195 -34.27 -5.60 -14.33
C HIS A 195 -35.60 -4.93 -13.97
N GLU A 196 -35.70 -4.18 -12.87
CA GLU A 196 -36.88 -3.37 -12.52
C GLU A 196 -36.73 -1.90 -12.89
N ASN A 197 -37.87 -1.21 -13.08
CA ASN A 197 -37.93 0.25 -13.10
C ASN A 197 -38.23 0.80 -11.68
N PRO A 198 -37.74 2.00 -11.33
CA PRO A 198 -38.08 2.65 -10.07
C PRO A 198 -39.60 2.85 -9.87
N PRO A 199 -40.08 2.75 -8.61
CA PRO A 199 -41.42 3.23 -8.24
C PRO A 199 -41.67 4.68 -8.63
N ILE A 200 -42.91 5.01 -9.00
CA ILE A 200 -43.31 6.36 -9.41
C ILE A 200 -43.03 7.36 -8.27
N GLY A 201 -42.02 8.20 -8.47
CA GLY A 201 -41.53 9.18 -7.50
C GLY A 201 -40.03 9.03 -7.18
N GLN A 202 -39.49 7.81 -7.22
CA GLN A 202 -38.09 7.50 -6.90
C GLN A 202 -37.19 7.61 -8.14
N ARG A 203 -37.04 8.82 -8.68
CA ARG A 203 -36.25 9.09 -9.92
C ARG A 203 -34.73 8.84 -9.81
N SER A 204 -34.24 8.33 -8.69
CA SER A 204 -32.83 8.11 -8.39
C SER A 204 -32.30 6.73 -8.80
N ALA A 205 -33.16 5.74 -9.04
CA ALA A 205 -32.74 4.48 -9.66
C ALA A 205 -32.88 4.57 -11.20
N PRO A 206 -32.03 3.86 -11.96
CA PRO A 206 -32.04 3.91 -13.42
C PRO A 206 -33.23 3.16 -14.04
N PRO A 207 -33.51 3.37 -15.34
CA PRO A 207 -34.43 2.50 -16.09
C PRO A 207 -33.83 1.09 -16.25
N ALA A 208 -34.69 0.08 -16.43
CA ALA A 208 -34.26 -1.31 -16.62
C ALA A 208 -33.51 -1.51 -17.97
N ASP A 209 -32.45 -2.33 -17.96
CA ASP A 209 -31.65 -2.65 -19.16
C ASP A 209 -32.29 -3.75 -20.02
N VAL A 210 -33.43 -3.43 -20.64
CA VAL A 210 -34.23 -4.36 -21.46
C VAL A 210 -33.52 -4.91 -22.72
N LYS A 211 -32.24 -4.60 -22.91
CA LYS A 211 -31.39 -5.11 -24.00
C LYS A 211 -30.03 -5.66 -23.52
N GLY A 212 -29.69 -5.54 -22.23
CA GLY A 212 -28.33 -5.77 -21.74
C GLY A 212 -27.29 -4.81 -22.35
N ALA A 213 -27.71 -3.63 -22.85
CA ALA A 213 -26.87 -2.73 -23.63
C ALA A 213 -25.88 -1.89 -22.81
N ARG A 214 -26.09 -1.77 -21.50
CA ARG A 214 -25.13 -1.19 -20.54
C ARG A 214 -24.33 -2.29 -19.85
N TYR A 215 -24.95 -3.45 -19.63
CA TYR A 215 -24.24 -4.64 -19.14
C TYR A 215 -23.28 -5.23 -20.20
N ALA A 216 -23.46 -4.88 -21.47
CA ALA A 216 -22.54 -5.20 -22.56
C ALA A 216 -21.10 -4.69 -22.33
N GLY A 217 -20.90 -3.63 -21.53
CA GLY A 217 -19.57 -3.19 -21.11
C GLY A 217 -18.83 -4.27 -20.33
N VAL A 218 -19.51 -4.90 -19.37
CA VAL A 218 -18.98 -6.04 -18.59
C VAL A 218 -18.60 -7.18 -19.51
N PHE A 219 -19.48 -7.60 -20.42
CA PHE A 219 -19.17 -8.66 -21.40
C PHE A 219 -17.94 -8.31 -22.25
N THR A 220 -17.82 -7.06 -22.71
CA THR A 220 -16.71 -6.64 -23.58
C THR A 220 -15.38 -6.60 -22.81
N HIS A 221 -15.39 -6.03 -21.61
CA HIS A 221 -14.27 -5.94 -20.69
C HIS A 221 -13.73 -7.33 -20.28
N GLU A 222 -14.60 -8.19 -19.76
CA GLU A 222 -14.27 -9.56 -19.34
C GLU A 222 -13.75 -10.38 -20.53
N PHE A 223 -14.31 -10.18 -21.73
CA PHE A 223 -13.77 -10.85 -22.90
C PHE A 223 -12.36 -10.36 -23.26
N GLY A 224 -12.00 -9.12 -22.92
CA GLY A 224 -10.62 -8.64 -22.94
C GLY A 224 -9.69 -9.48 -22.05
N HIS A 225 -10.11 -9.79 -20.82
CA HIS A 225 -9.35 -10.70 -19.94
C HIS A 225 -9.20 -12.10 -20.54
N ALA A 226 -10.27 -12.70 -21.06
CA ALA A 226 -10.20 -13.99 -21.76
C ALA A 226 -9.37 -13.98 -23.07
N ILE A 227 -9.11 -12.80 -23.64
CA ILE A 227 -8.18 -12.56 -24.76
C ILE A 227 -6.72 -12.42 -24.28
N ASN A 228 -6.51 -12.43 -22.95
CA ASN A 228 -5.28 -12.19 -22.22
C ASN A 228 -4.85 -10.71 -22.16
N LEU A 229 -5.79 -9.77 -22.25
CA LEU A 229 -5.56 -8.36 -21.98
C LEU A 229 -5.79 -8.07 -20.50
N SER A 230 -4.93 -7.25 -19.90
CA SER A 230 -5.21 -6.72 -18.57
C SER A 230 -6.01 -5.42 -18.61
N HIS A 231 -6.39 -4.98 -17.42
CA HIS A 231 -6.92 -3.65 -17.17
C HIS A 231 -5.96 -2.54 -17.65
N SER A 232 -6.45 -1.33 -17.87
CA SER A 232 -5.63 -0.13 -18.13
C SER A 232 -6.10 1.09 -17.34
N GLN A 233 -5.34 2.19 -17.40
CA GLN A 233 -5.72 3.46 -16.80
C GLN A 233 -5.26 4.62 -17.69
N VAL A 234 -6.22 5.29 -18.32
CA VAL A 234 -6.02 6.50 -19.11
C VAL A 234 -6.96 7.59 -18.63
N ASN A 235 -8.27 7.34 -18.64
CA ASN A 235 -9.31 8.32 -18.32
C ASN A 235 -10.35 7.82 -17.30
N GLY A 236 -10.44 6.51 -17.03
CA GLY A 236 -11.43 5.95 -16.11
C GLY A 236 -11.23 6.39 -14.65
N GLN A 237 -10.00 6.61 -14.20
CA GLN A 237 -9.69 7.20 -12.89
C GLN A 237 -10.31 8.61 -12.77
N LEU A 238 -10.26 9.41 -13.84
CA LEU A 238 -10.93 10.72 -13.90
C LEU A 238 -12.47 10.56 -13.81
N ALA A 239 -13.01 9.54 -14.47
CA ALA A 239 -14.45 9.28 -14.48
C ALA A 239 -15.02 8.78 -13.15
N PHE A 240 -14.33 7.89 -12.43
CA PHE A 240 -14.84 7.22 -11.23
C PHE A 240 -14.30 7.79 -9.90
N MET A 241 -13.11 8.40 -9.88
CA MET A 241 -12.40 8.75 -8.64
C MET A 241 -12.20 10.25 -8.42
N SER A 242 -12.34 11.07 -9.46
CA SER A 242 -12.08 12.53 -9.39
C SER A 242 -13.26 13.29 -8.76
N GLN A 243 -13.20 13.53 -7.44
CA GLN A 243 -14.32 14.05 -6.65
C GLN A 243 -13.90 15.23 -5.74
N PRO A 244 -14.21 16.49 -6.13
CA PRO A 244 -13.84 17.69 -5.36
C PRO A 244 -14.41 17.74 -3.94
N THR A 245 -15.59 17.14 -3.72
CA THR A 245 -16.25 17.06 -2.41
C THR A 245 -15.48 16.25 -1.37
N TYR A 246 -14.46 15.49 -1.79
CA TYR A 246 -13.56 14.74 -0.93
C TYR A 246 -12.09 15.21 -1.06
N ASN A 247 -11.86 16.39 -1.66
CA ASN A 247 -10.54 16.91 -2.01
C ASN A 247 -9.72 15.94 -2.88
N ARG A 248 -10.38 15.24 -3.81
CA ARG A 248 -9.78 14.24 -4.71
C ARG A 248 -9.88 14.68 -6.17
N ASP A 249 -9.37 15.87 -6.50
CA ASP A 249 -9.29 16.32 -7.89
C ASP A 249 -8.19 15.53 -8.62
N LEU A 250 -8.53 14.95 -9.77
CA LEU A 250 -7.60 14.23 -10.65
C LEU A 250 -7.44 14.93 -12.00
N TYR A 251 -6.35 14.65 -12.68
CA TYR A 251 -5.79 15.48 -13.75
C TYR A 251 -5.45 14.62 -14.98
N PRO A 252 -5.78 15.06 -16.21
CA PRO A 252 -5.35 14.39 -17.45
C PRO A 252 -3.90 14.77 -17.78
N GLY A 253 -2.99 14.51 -16.84
CA GLY A 253 -1.64 15.09 -16.81
C GLY A 253 -1.15 15.29 -15.37
N VAL A 254 -0.01 15.97 -15.22
CA VAL A 254 0.58 16.21 -13.90
C VAL A 254 -0.26 17.23 -13.09
N PRO A 255 -0.56 16.97 -11.80
CA PRO A 255 -1.29 17.89 -10.94
C PRO A 255 -0.68 19.30 -10.89
N GLY A 256 -1.52 20.33 -10.91
CA GLY A 256 -1.09 21.74 -10.93
C GLY A 256 -0.54 22.24 -12.29
N CYS A 257 -0.15 21.34 -13.19
CA CYS A 257 0.32 21.67 -14.55
C CYS A 257 -0.82 21.75 -15.57
N VAL A 258 -1.93 21.05 -15.31
CA VAL A 258 -3.18 21.08 -16.09
C VAL A 258 -4.39 21.32 -15.19
N ALA A 259 -5.53 21.67 -15.79
CA ALA A 259 -6.80 21.77 -15.05
C ALA A 259 -7.35 20.37 -14.72
N PRO A 260 -8.02 20.18 -13.56
CA PRO A 260 -8.60 18.88 -13.20
C PRO A 260 -9.84 18.54 -14.03
N VAL A 261 -10.09 17.26 -14.18
CA VAL A 261 -11.24 16.68 -14.88
C VAL A 261 -11.97 15.76 -13.90
N HIS A 262 -13.28 15.94 -13.76
CA HIS A 262 -14.08 15.40 -12.66
C HIS A 262 -15.01 14.27 -13.07
N HIS A 263 -15.45 13.53 -12.04
CA HIS A 263 -16.39 12.42 -12.11
C HIS A 263 -17.58 12.69 -13.04
N TRP A 264 -17.95 11.71 -13.86
CA TRP A 264 -18.96 11.90 -14.92
C TRP A 264 -20.38 12.27 -14.42
N LEU A 265 -20.65 12.05 -13.12
CA LEU A 265 -21.87 12.48 -12.41
C LEU A 265 -21.67 13.63 -11.40
N TYR A 266 -20.45 13.88 -10.91
CA TYR A 266 -20.22 14.66 -9.67
C TYR A 266 -19.17 15.77 -9.86
N GLY A 267 -19.17 16.76 -8.96
CA GLY A 267 -18.34 17.96 -9.13
C GLY A 267 -18.87 18.91 -10.23
N PRO A 268 -18.08 19.94 -10.62
CA PRO A 268 -18.51 20.98 -11.55
C PRO A 268 -18.88 20.48 -12.96
N ALA A 269 -20.11 20.74 -13.39
CA ALA A 269 -20.66 20.21 -14.65
C ALA A 269 -19.97 20.71 -15.94
N ALA A 270 -19.09 21.72 -15.85
CA ALA A 270 -18.26 22.21 -16.95
C ALA A 270 -16.96 21.40 -17.16
N SER A 271 -16.60 20.55 -16.18
CA SER A 271 -15.40 19.70 -16.21
C SER A 271 -15.69 18.24 -15.87
N HIS A 272 -16.97 17.81 -15.92
CA HIS A 272 -17.34 16.39 -16.03
C HIS A 272 -16.66 15.78 -17.25
N ILE A 273 -15.99 14.64 -17.08
CA ILE A 273 -15.56 13.85 -18.22
C ILE A 273 -16.79 13.30 -18.97
N ASP A 274 -16.70 13.25 -20.29
CA ASP A 274 -17.67 12.53 -21.12
C ASP A 274 -17.40 11.02 -20.96
N PRO A 275 -18.37 10.18 -20.54
CA PRO A 275 -18.20 8.73 -20.43
C PRO A 275 -17.64 8.05 -21.68
N LYS A 276 -17.79 8.65 -22.88
CA LYS A 276 -17.15 8.12 -24.09
C LYS A 276 -15.61 8.08 -24.03
N GLN A 277 -14.98 8.91 -23.21
CA GLN A 277 -13.52 8.98 -23.13
C GLN A 277 -12.90 7.81 -22.34
N VAL A 278 -13.71 6.97 -21.68
CA VAL A 278 -13.21 5.88 -20.83
C VAL A 278 -12.88 4.64 -21.64
N GLU A 279 -11.71 4.08 -21.33
CA GLU A 279 -11.15 2.82 -21.82
C GLU A 279 -11.97 1.61 -21.38
N THR A 280 -12.25 0.71 -22.32
CA THR A 280 -13.00 -0.56 -22.11
C THR A 280 -12.39 -1.34 -20.97
N MET A 281 -11.06 -1.36 -20.87
CA MET A 281 -10.30 -2.10 -19.87
C MET A 281 -10.12 -1.34 -18.52
N PHE A 282 -10.83 -0.24 -18.24
CA PHE A 282 -10.75 0.35 -16.89
C PHE A 282 -11.43 -0.57 -15.85
N PRO A 283 -10.81 -0.88 -14.69
CA PRO A 283 -11.29 -1.87 -13.70
C PRO A 283 -12.60 -1.57 -12.98
N PHE A 284 -13.31 -0.49 -13.34
CA PHE A 284 -14.59 -0.13 -12.76
C PHE A 284 -15.59 0.16 -13.86
N ILE A 285 -16.75 -0.50 -13.80
CA ILE A 285 -17.86 -0.35 -14.75
C ILE A 285 -19.11 0.00 -13.96
N ASP A 286 -19.85 1.02 -14.40
CA ASP A 286 -21.19 1.32 -13.90
C ASP A 286 -22.21 1.06 -15.03
N PRO A 287 -22.82 -0.15 -15.06
CA PRO A 287 -23.89 -0.49 -15.99
C PRO A 287 -25.26 0.06 -15.52
N HIS A 288 -25.32 0.69 -14.34
CA HIS A 288 -26.56 1.13 -13.71
C HIS A 288 -26.90 2.57 -14.12
N ASN A 289 -26.04 3.55 -13.85
CA ASN A 289 -26.41 4.96 -14.00
C ASN A 289 -26.53 5.42 -15.46
N VAL A 290 -27.38 6.44 -15.67
CA VAL A 290 -27.59 7.10 -16.96
C VAL A 290 -27.70 8.61 -16.74
N ALA A 291 -26.82 9.38 -17.39
CA ALA A 291 -26.81 10.85 -17.31
C ALA A 291 -26.76 11.47 -18.70
N LYS A 292 -27.57 12.52 -18.94
CA LYS A 292 -27.65 13.24 -20.23
C LYS A 292 -27.92 12.33 -21.45
N GLY A 293 -28.43 11.11 -21.23
CA GLY A 293 -28.68 10.10 -22.28
C GLY A 293 -27.51 9.13 -22.56
N ARG A 294 -26.42 9.18 -21.78
CA ARG A 294 -25.30 8.23 -21.85
C ARG A 294 -25.16 7.41 -20.56
N SER A 295 -24.51 6.26 -20.66
CA SER A 295 -24.18 5.37 -19.55
C SER A 295 -22.76 4.86 -19.75
N ILE A 296 -21.93 4.90 -18.72
CA ILE A 296 -20.50 4.56 -18.85
C ILE A 296 -20.31 3.07 -19.20
N GLY A 297 -21.11 2.15 -18.64
CA GLY A 297 -21.12 0.74 -19.05
C GLY A 297 -21.55 0.51 -20.51
N GLN A 298 -22.29 1.44 -21.13
CA GLN A 298 -22.58 1.37 -22.57
C GLN A 298 -21.43 1.90 -23.43
N GLU A 299 -20.75 2.98 -23.03
CA GLU A 299 -19.60 3.50 -23.79
C GLU A 299 -18.37 2.58 -23.65
N MET A 300 -18.19 1.93 -22.50
CA MET A 300 -17.20 0.85 -22.27
C MET A 300 -17.59 -0.48 -22.97
N SER A 301 -18.65 -0.50 -23.79
CA SER A 301 -19.02 -1.66 -24.60
C SER A 301 -18.48 -1.60 -26.03
N THR A 302 -17.59 -0.63 -26.34
CA THR A 302 -17.01 -0.47 -27.68
C THR A 302 -15.50 -0.28 -27.66
N VAL A 303 -14.79 -1.16 -28.37
CA VAL A 303 -13.33 -1.16 -28.52
C VAL A 303 -12.93 -0.11 -29.57
N ASP A 304 -13.16 1.17 -29.24
CA ASP A 304 -12.89 2.32 -30.12
C ASP A 304 -12.09 3.46 -29.45
N ARG A 305 -11.49 3.22 -28.26
CA ARG A 305 -10.43 4.08 -27.68
C ARG A 305 -9.06 3.71 -28.24
N ALA A 306 -8.13 4.66 -28.26
CA ALA A 306 -6.76 4.43 -28.73
C ALA A 306 -6.01 3.39 -27.88
N ASP A 307 -6.26 3.37 -26.57
CA ASP A 307 -5.70 2.42 -25.60
C ASP A 307 -6.22 0.98 -25.80
N ASP A 308 -7.55 0.80 -25.87
CA ASP A 308 -8.17 -0.52 -26.11
C ASP A 308 -7.67 -1.15 -27.44
N ILE A 309 -7.56 -0.33 -28.49
CA ILE A 309 -7.01 -0.74 -29.79
C ILE A 309 -5.53 -1.09 -29.66
N ALA A 310 -4.74 -0.35 -28.86
CA ALA A 310 -3.34 -0.64 -28.62
C ALA A 310 -3.16 -1.97 -27.90
N ALA A 311 -3.90 -2.22 -26.81
CA ALA A 311 -3.80 -3.43 -26.00
C ALA A 311 -3.96 -4.70 -26.84
N ILE A 312 -5.07 -4.83 -27.59
CA ILE A 312 -5.28 -6.02 -28.43
C ILE A 312 -4.33 -6.10 -29.64
N SER A 313 -3.93 -4.96 -30.21
CA SER A 313 -3.00 -4.94 -31.35
C SER A 313 -1.55 -5.22 -30.94
N ASN A 314 -1.18 -4.94 -29.68
CA ASN A 314 0.13 -5.30 -29.12
C ASN A 314 0.27 -6.83 -28.98
N LEU A 315 -0.79 -7.51 -28.53
CA LEU A 315 -0.76 -8.95 -28.30
C LEU A 315 -1.00 -9.78 -29.58
N TYR A 316 -1.81 -9.26 -30.51
CA TYR A 316 -2.17 -9.92 -31.77
C TYR A 316 -1.87 -9.05 -33.01
N PRO A 317 -0.63 -8.61 -33.22
CA PRO A 317 -0.30 -7.59 -34.22
C PRO A 317 -0.50 -8.05 -35.67
N THR A 318 -1.20 -7.23 -36.46
CA THR A 318 -1.11 -7.32 -37.94
C THR A 318 0.24 -6.76 -38.44
N ALA A 319 0.68 -7.22 -39.61
CA ALA A 319 1.88 -6.66 -40.26
C ALA A 319 1.75 -5.15 -40.55
N ASP A 320 0.52 -4.68 -40.85
CA ASP A 320 0.24 -3.25 -41.06
C ASP A 320 0.35 -2.44 -39.76
N TYR A 321 -0.04 -2.98 -38.61
CA TYR A 321 0.15 -2.34 -37.31
C TYR A 321 1.63 -2.15 -36.98
N LEU A 322 2.44 -3.21 -37.15
CA LEU A 322 3.90 -3.18 -36.93
C LEU A 322 4.62 -2.22 -37.89
N ALA A 323 4.10 -2.04 -39.11
CA ALA A 323 4.72 -1.19 -40.13
C ALA A 323 4.26 0.28 -40.11
N ARG A 324 3.10 0.61 -39.53
CA ARG A 324 2.50 1.96 -39.62
C ARG A 324 2.18 2.65 -38.30
N SER A 325 2.06 1.93 -37.19
CA SER A 325 1.95 2.59 -35.87
C SER A 325 3.24 3.36 -35.56
N ALA A 326 3.14 4.40 -34.74
CA ALA A 326 4.29 5.00 -34.09
C ALA A 326 4.36 4.57 -32.62
N SER A 327 5.54 4.66 -32.02
CA SER A 327 5.76 4.25 -30.63
C SER A 327 6.61 5.25 -29.85
N ILE A 328 6.40 5.27 -28.53
CA ILE A 328 7.33 5.84 -27.54
C ILE A 328 7.79 4.69 -26.65
N ALA A 329 9.09 4.62 -26.34
CA ALA A 329 9.64 3.64 -25.41
C ALA A 329 10.75 4.27 -24.58
N GLY A 330 11.02 3.68 -23.42
CA GLY A 330 12.06 4.13 -22.50
C GLY A 330 11.98 3.32 -21.20
N SER A 331 12.62 3.84 -20.16
CA SER A 331 12.56 3.32 -18.80
C SER A 331 12.19 4.43 -17.83
N LEU A 332 11.33 4.13 -16.85
CA LEU A 332 11.25 4.91 -15.62
C LEU A 332 12.40 4.49 -14.71
N LEU A 333 13.25 5.46 -14.36
CA LEU A 333 14.46 5.26 -13.57
C LEU A 333 14.32 6.00 -12.22
N LEU A 334 14.90 5.43 -11.18
CA LEU A 334 15.11 6.12 -9.91
C LEU A 334 16.03 7.35 -10.11
N LYS A 335 16.06 8.24 -9.12
CA LYS A 335 16.89 9.45 -9.15
C LYS A 335 18.40 9.20 -9.32
N ASP A 336 18.87 7.95 -9.24
CA ASP A 336 20.23 7.52 -9.60
C ASP A 336 20.51 7.52 -11.12
N GLY A 337 19.46 7.55 -11.95
CA GLY A 337 19.50 7.53 -13.41
C GLY A 337 19.93 6.17 -13.99
N LYS A 338 19.71 5.06 -13.26
CA LYS A 338 20.16 3.71 -13.65
C LYS A 338 19.21 2.59 -13.22
N THR A 339 18.67 2.67 -12.01
CA THR A 339 17.84 1.60 -11.44
C THR A 339 16.41 1.75 -11.94
N GLY A 340 15.90 0.75 -12.65
CA GLY A 340 14.54 0.78 -13.18
C GLY A 340 13.48 0.61 -12.09
N PHE A 341 12.35 1.31 -12.24
CA PHE A 341 11.25 1.24 -11.27
C PHE A 341 9.94 0.79 -11.93
N SER A 342 9.47 -0.41 -11.57
CA SER A 342 8.24 -1.02 -12.07
C SER A 342 7.00 -0.52 -11.33
N GLY A 343 5.81 -0.71 -11.91
CA GLY A 343 4.53 -0.53 -11.22
C GLY A 343 3.92 0.87 -11.28
N ILE A 344 4.44 1.77 -12.14
CA ILE A 344 3.93 3.13 -12.34
C ILE A 344 3.25 3.24 -13.71
N ASN A 345 2.16 4.02 -13.78
CA ASN A 345 1.45 4.27 -15.03
C ASN A 345 2.20 5.33 -15.84
N VAL A 346 2.46 5.05 -17.11
CA VAL A 346 3.14 5.96 -18.05
C VAL A 346 2.16 6.25 -19.20
N VAL A 347 1.76 7.51 -19.35
CA VAL A 347 0.66 7.90 -20.25
C VAL A 347 1.16 8.88 -21.29
N ALA A 348 0.91 8.57 -22.57
CA ALA A 348 1.11 9.47 -23.69
C ALA A 348 -0.23 10.11 -24.09
N ARG A 349 -0.36 11.43 -24.02
CA ARG A 349 -1.55 12.20 -24.44
C ARG A 349 -1.23 13.10 -25.63
N ASN A 350 -2.07 13.08 -26.66
CA ASN A 350 -1.90 13.96 -27.82
C ASN A 350 -2.16 15.43 -27.41
N VAL A 351 -1.23 16.32 -27.75
CA VAL A 351 -1.32 17.77 -27.46
C VAL A 351 -2.54 18.44 -28.11
N ARG A 352 -3.15 17.83 -29.12
CA ARG A 352 -4.38 18.32 -29.81
C ARG A 352 -5.68 17.67 -29.32
N ASP A 353 -5.62 16.48 -28.74
CA ASP A 353 -6.78 15.74 -28.22
C ASP A 353 -6.37 14.89 -27.00
N PRO A 354 -6.15 15.52 -25.83
CA PRO A 354 -5.51 14.86 -24.68
C PRO A 354 -6.41 13.86 -23.95
N LEU A 355 -7.68 13.73 -24.35
CA LEU A 355 -8.61 12.72 -23.83
C LEU A 355 -8.94 11.64 -24.87
N GLY A 356 -9.19 12.03 -26.14
CA GLY A 356 -9.59 11.09 -27.20
C GLY A 356 -8.44 10.35 -27.89
N ASP A 357 -7.22 10.91 -27.85
CA ASP A 357 -6.01 10.33 -28.43
C ASP A 357 -4.93 10.22 -27.34
N ALA A 358 -5.13 9.24 -26.46
CA ALA A 358 -4.26 8.92 -25.34
C ALA A 358 -4.10 7.40 -25.16
N VAL A 359 -2.90 6.96 -24.76
CA VAL A 359 -2.55 5.54 -24.58
C VAL A 359 -1.63 5.41 -23.37
N SER A 360 -1.83 4.36 -22.56
CA SER A 360 -1.04 4.00 -21.39
C SER A 360 -0.10 2.80 -21.63
N ALA A 361 0.90 2.68 -20.78
CA ALA A 361 1.63 1.45 -20.50
C ALA A 361 2.16 1.52 -19.06
N MET A 362 2.41 0.38 -18.41
CA MET A 362 3.04 0.37 -17.09
C MET A 362 4.56 0.21 -17.19
N SER A 363 5.32 0.82 -16.28
CA SER A 363 6.74 0.49 -16.13
C SER A 363 6.92 -0.95 -15.60
N GLY A 364 7.82 -1.71 -16.22
CA GLY A 364 8.01 -3.13 -15.93
C GLY A 364 6.85 -4.02 -16.37
N ASP A 365 6.07 -3.61 -17.37
CA ASP A 365 4.93 -4.37 -17.87
C ASP A 365 5.37 -5.73 -18.43
N GLN A 366 6.28 -5.75 -19.39
CA GLN A 366 6.71 -6.93 -20.15
C GLN A 366 7.33 -8.03 -19.30
N SER A 367 7.76 -7.75 -18.07
CA SER A 367 8.27 -8.76 -17.13
C SER A 367 7.27 -9.15 -16.03
N GLN A 368 6.11 -8.51 -15.92
CA GLN A 368 5.22 -8.59 -14.75
C GLN A 368 5.92 -8.20 -13.42
N GLY A 369 7.02 -7.44 -13.49
CA GLY A 369 7.92 -7.21 -12.34
C GLY A 369 8.70 -8.46 -11.89
N LYS A 370 8.62 -9.58 -12.62
CA LYS A 370 9.32 -10.84 -12.32
C LYS A 370 10.84 -10.77 -12.59
N LEU A 371 11.33 -9.74 -13.30
CA LEU A 371 12.73 -9.60 -13.73
C LEU A 371 13.51 -8.49 -13.01
N GLY A 372 13.34 -8.36 -11.68
CA GLY A 372 14.09 -7.41 -10.88
C GLY A 372 13.67 -5.95 -11.12
N PRO A 373 14.59 -4.97 -11.04
CA PRO A 373 14.29 -3.54 -11.20
C PRO A 373 14.04 -3.17 -12.67
N ASP A 374 12.91 -3.63 -13.22
CA ASP A 374 12.54 -3.41 -14.61
C ASP A 374 11.72 -2.12 -14.75
N GLY A 375 12.37 -1.03 -15.16
CA GLY A 375 11.73 0.25 -15.40
C GLY A 375 11.11 0.41 -16.79
N ARG A 376 11.33 -0.55 -17.70
CA ARG A 376 11.03 -0.38 -19.14
C ARG A 376 9.53 -0.26 -19.39
N PHE A 377 9.14 0.57 -20.34
CA PHE A 377 7.77 0.68 -20.83
C PHE A 377 7.77 0.86 -22.36
N ARG A 378 6.65 0.54 -23.01
CA ARG A 378 6.47 0.81 -24.44
C ARG A 378 5.02 1.12 -24.79
N ILE A 379 4.79 2.34 -25.25
CA ILE A 379 3.50 2.82 -25.74
C ILE A 379 3.49 2.70 -27.28
N ASN A 380 2.51 2.01 -27.83
CA ASN A 380 2.31 1.80 -29.27
C ASN A 380 0.99 2.47 -29.74
N ASN A 381 0.57 2.20 -30.97
CA ASN A 381 -0.65 2.73 -31.59
C ASN A 381 -0.72 4.27 -31.70
N LEU A 382 0.40 4.97 -31.47
CA LEU A 382 0.43 6.43 -31.53
C LEU A 382 0.32 6.90 -32.99
N LYS A 383 -0.43 7.98 -33.19
CA LYS A 383 -0.82 8.49 -34.51
C LYS A 383 0.35 9.23 -35.19
N PRO A 384 0.86 8.74 -36.33
CA PRO A 384 2.00 9.36 -37.01
C PRO A 384 1.75 10.82 -37.43
N GLY A 385 2.73 11.69 -37.19
CA GLY A 385 2.65 13.13 -37.49
C GLY A 385 1.90 13.97 -36.44
N GLU A 386 1.42 13.35 -35.37
CA GLU A 386 0.95 14.04 -34.17
C GLU A 386 2.07 14.21 -33.15
N ARG A 387 1.78 14.95 -32.06
CA ARG A 387 2.73 15.20 -30.98
C ARG A 387 2.12 14.86 -29.64
N TYR A 388 2.83 14.08 -28.83
CA TYR A 388 2.37 13.59 -27.53
C TYR A 388 3.18 14.20 -26.40
N GLN A 389 2.54 14.50 -25.28
CA GLN A 389 3.21 14.67 -23.99
C GLN A 389 3.19 13.32 -23.26
N LEU A 390 4.32 12.97 -22.66
CA LEU A 390 4.50 11.75 -21.87
C LEU A 390 4.63 12.15 -20.39
N TYR A 391 3.93 11.48 -19.49
CA TYR A 391 4.02 11.73 -18.05
C TYR A 391 3.77 10.47 -17.23
N ILE A 392 4.11 10.52 -15.94
CA ILE A 392 3.86 9.44 -14.98
C ILE A 392 2.78 9.78 -13.96
N GLU A 393 1.97 8.79 -13.60
CA GLU A 393 0.96 8.86 -12.55
C GLU A 393 0.83 7.51 -11.81
N GLU A 394 0.13 7.48 -10.68
CA GLU A 394 -0.18 6.22 -10.00
C GLU A 394 -1.44 5.56 -10.53
N ILE A 395 -1.44 4.23 -10.49
CA ILE A 395 -2.67 3.45 -10.56
C ILE A 395 -3.55 3.79 -9.34
N SER A 396 -4.72 4.35 -9.60
CA SER A 396 -5.63 4.86 -8.56
C SER A 396 -6.49 3.77 -7.91
N GLY A 397 -6.62 2.60 -8.55
CA GLY A 397 -7.27 1.40 -8.00
C GLY A 397 -7.49 0.31 -9.05
N GLY A 398 -7.78 -0.92 -8.60
CA GLY A 398 -7.93 -2.12 -9.44
C GLY A 398 -6.85 -3.18 -9.19
N GLY A 399 -7.00 -4.37 -9.80
CA GLY A 399 -6.04 -5.49 -9.74
C GLY A 399 -5.74 -6.06 -11.14
N TYR A 400 -4.51 -6.48 -11.43
CA TYR A 400 -4.01 -6.76 -12.80
C TYR A 400 -2.77 -7.76 -12.75
N PRO A 401 -1.64 -7.69 -13.54
CA PRO A 401 -0.43 -8.55 -13.27
C PRO A 401 1.03 -8.01 -12.93
N THR A 402 1.51 -6.77 -13.18
CA THR A 402 2.73 -6.16 -12.53
C THR A 402 2.32 -5.38 -11.27
N ARG A 403 2.71 -5.74 -10.05
CA ARG A 403 2.22 -5.06 -8.81
C ARG A 403 2.34 -3.52 -8.90
N PRO A 404 1.32 -2.71 -8.49
CA PRO A 404 1.38 -1.27 -8.63
C PRO A 404 2.20 -0.67 -7.48
N ALA A 405 2.87 0.43 -7.77
CA ALA A 405 3.71 1.13 -6.83
C ALA A 405 3.13 2.51 -6.50
N MET A 406 3.44 3.01 -5.30
CA MET A 406 3.43 4.45 -5.04
C MET A 406 4.57 5.09 -5.85
N LEU A 407 4.39 6.31 -6.33
CA LEU A 407 5.51 7.09 -6.85
C LEU A 407 6.51 7.32 -5.71
N LEU A 408 7.79 7.04 -5.95
CA LEU A 408 8.85 7.34 -4.97
C LEU A 408 9.25 8.82 -4.97
N SER A 409 8.71 9.59 -5.91
CA SER A 409 8.79 11.03 -5.97
C SER A 409 7.44 11.64 -6.37
N GLN A 410 7.44 12.89 -6.80
CA GLN A 410 6.32 13.56 -7.45
C GLN A 410 5.95 12.93 -8.80
N ALA A 411 4.74 13.24 -9.29
CA ALA A 411 4.37 13.00 -10.69
C ALA A 411 5.00 14.06 -11.59
N GLU A 412 5.42 13.70 -12.80
CA GLU A 412 6.14 14.62 -13.69
C GLU A 412 5.99 14.29 -15.18
N TYR A 413 6.19 15.32 -16.03
CA TYR A 413 6.26 15.20 -17.48
C TYR A 413 7.70 14.92 -17.94
N TRP A 414 7.83 14.02 -18.91
CA TRP A 414 9.08 13.85 -19.65
C TRP A 414 9.45 15.13 -20.43
N ASN A 415 10.75 15.39 -20.54
CA ASN A 415 11.25 16.41 -21.46
C ASN A 415 12.63 16.15 -22.09
N ALA A 416 12.92 16.90 -23.15
CA ALA A 416 14.18 16.78 -23.91
C ALA A 416 15.44 17.23 -23.13
N GLY A 417 15.30 17.70 -21.89
CA GLY A 417 16.38 17.99 -20.96
C GLY A 417 16.18 17.27 -19.62
N GLU A 418 15.65 16.05 -19.67
CA GLU A 418 15.36 15.16 -18.54
C GLU A 418 16.50 15.11 -17.50
N SER A 419 16.19 15.33 -16.24
CA SER A 419 17.15 15.22 -15.14
C SER A 419 16.48 14.96 -13.80
N HIS A 420 17.16 14.19 -12.96
CA HIS A 420 16.85 14.02 -11.54
C HIS A 420 16.94 15.31 -10.69
N ASP A 421 17.45 16.43 -11.22
CA ASP A 421 17.71 17.66 -10.46
C ASP A 421 16.51 18.62 -10.52
N PRO A 422 15.77 18.85 -9.41
CA PRO A 422 14.55 19.67 -9.39
C PRO A 422 14.76 21.18 -9.64
N ALA A 423 16.01 21.62 -9.88
CA ALA A 423 16.33 22.97 -10.33
C ALA A 423 16.54 23.07 -11.85
N LEU A 424 16.86 21.96 -12.52
CA LEU A 424 17.00 21.85 -13.97
C LEU A 424 15.78 21.21 -14.63
N ASP A 425 15.09 20.36 -13.88
CA ASP A 425 13.84 19.71 -14.24
C ASP A 425 12.74 20.07 -13.24
N SER A 426 11.48 20.05 -13.67
CA SER A 426 10.34 20.30 -12.77
C SER A 426 9.06 19.67 -13.29
N PRO A 427 8.10 19.31 -12.42
CA PRO A 427 6.91 18.53 -12.78
C PRO A 427 6.14 19.01 -14.02
N CYS A 428 6.09 20.32 -14.27
CA CYS A 428 5.37 20.92 -15.39
C CYS A 428 6.23 21.21 -16.64
N LYS A 429 7.53 20.91 -16.61
CA LYS A 429 8.46 21.09 -17.73
C LYS A 429 8.27 19.95 -18.72
N ALA A 430 7.34 20.10 -19.65
CA ALA A 430 7.04 19.07 -20.66
C ALA A 430 7.70 19.36 -22.02
N SER A 431 8.20 18.33 -22.71
CA SER A 431 8.47 18.39 -24.16
C SER A 431 7.49 17.51 -24.93
N ALA A 432 7.00 18.01 -26.07
CA ALA A 432 6.11 17.26 -26.95
C ALA A 432 6.93 16.41 -27.94
N ILE A 433 6.77 15.10 -27.87
CA ILE A 433 7.41 14.12 -28.77
C ILE A 433 6.60 14.05 -30.06
N GLU A 434 7.20 14.39 -31.19
CA GLU A 434 6.62 14.13 -32.51
C GLU A 434 6.89 12.67 -32.91
N VAL A 435 5.84 11.93 -33.25
CA VAL A 435 5.92 10.48 -33.48
C VAL A 435 5.73 10.13 -34.96
N GLN A 436 6.47 9.14 -35.46
CA GLN A 436 6.57 8.83 -36.89
C GLN A 436 6.31 7.35 -37.18
N ALA A 437 5.70 7.05 -38.31
CA ALA A 437 5.25 5.70 -38.67
C ALA A 437 6.42 4.69 -38.74
N GLY A 438 6.30 3.56 -38.05
CA GLY A 438 7.35 2.55 -37.96
C GLY A 438 8.58 2.96 -37.14
N GLN A 439 8.52 4.09 -36.41
CA GLN A 439 9.61 4.59 -35.56
C GLN A 439 9.26 4.52 -34.08
N VAL A 440 10.31 4.45 -33.25
CA VAL A 440 10.23 4.37 -31.80
C VAL A 440 11.00 5.55 -31.20
N ALA A 441 10.28 6.59 -30.79
CA ALA A 441 10.89 7.68 -30.03
C ALA A 441 11.39 7.14 -28.69
N GLN A 442 12.60 7.55 -28.29
CA GLN A 442 13.18 7.19 -27.00
C GLN A 442 12.90 8.31 -25.99
N ALA A 443 12.38 7.96 -24.83
CA ALA A 443 12.04 8.88 -23.74
C ALA A 443 12.18 8.15 -22.40
N ASP A 444 13.40 8.03 -21.88
CA ASP A 444 13.61 7.62 -20.49
C ASP A 444 13.14 8.73 -19.55
N ILE A 445 12.47 8.38 -18.46
CA ILE A 445 12.02 9.30 -17.40
C ILE A 445 12.88 9.04 -16.17
N VAL A 446 13.40 10.10 -15.53
CA VAL A 446 14.27 9.97 -14.35
C VAL A 446 13.65 10.72 -13.18
N PHE A 447 13.22 9.97 -12.16
CA PHE A 447 12.56 10.55 -10.98
C PHE A 447 13.33 11.76 -10.42
N ASN A 448 12.66 12.89 -10.34
CA ASN A 448 13.19 14.09 -9.70
C ASN A 448 13.51 13.84 -8.22
N GLY A 449 14.65 14.34 -7.75
CA GLY A 449 15.11 14.20 -6.37
C GLY A 449 16.58 14.54 -6.23
N HIS A 450 16.92 15.45 -5.31
CA HIS A 450 18.31 15.85 -5.08
C HIS A 450 19.18 14.66 -4.59
N ARG A 451 20.38 14.50 -5.16
CA ARG A 451 21.40 13.53 -4.71
C ARG A 451 22.32 14.08 -3.61
N ASP A 452 22.12 15.33 -3.21
CA ASP A 452 22.87 16.06 -2.19
C ASP A 452 21.93 16.55 -1.08
N GLY A 453 22.49 16.82 0.11
CA GLY A 453 21.69 17.14 1.28
C GLY A 453 20.84 15.94 1.73
N VAL A 454 19.64 16.24 2.27
CA VAL A 454 18.77 15.23 2.87
C VAL A 454 18.30 14.20 1.83
N GLN A 455 18.46 12.91 2.15
CA GLN A 455 17.94 11.80 1.33
C GLN A 455 16.67 11.23 1.94
N TYR A 456 15.77 10.71 1.10
CA TYR A 456 14.43 10.24 1.47
C TYR A 456 14.14 8.93 0.73
N ASP A 457 14.55 7.82 1.34
CA ASP A 457 14.60 6.51 0.70
C ASP A 457 13.38 5.68 1.13
N PHE A 458 12.48 5.33 0.20
CA PHE A 458 11.39 4.38 0.50
C PHE A 458 11.96 2.97 0.69
N ILE A 459 11.76 2.39 1.88
CA ILE A 459 12.27 1.06 2.22
C ILE A 459 11.32 -0.05 1.78
N GLY A 460 10.01 0.20 1.86
CA GLY A 460 8.99 -0.75 1.43
C GLY A 460 7.69 -0.66 2.22
N GLY A 461 6.72 -1.49 1.81
CA GLY A 461 5.42 -1.66 2.46
C GLY A 461 5.51 -2.47 3.76
N VAL A 462 6.29 -1.98 4.73
CA VAL A 462 6.60 -2.61 6.02
C VAL A 462 6.59 -1.57 7.15
N PHE A 463 6.56 -2.01 8.40
CA PHE A 463 6.62 -1.15 9.58
C PHE A 463 7.90 -1.42 10.38
N LEU A 464 8.89 -0.51 10.28
CA LEU A 464 10.14 -0.60 11.05
C LEU A 464 10.05 0.27 12.31
N SER A 465 10.26 -0.33 13.48
CA SER A 465 10.04 0.28 14.79
C SER A 465 11.32 0.62 15.57
N SER A 466 12.49 0.23 15.07
CA SER A 466 13.79 0.54 15.67
C SER A 466 14.90 0.62 14.62
N LEU A 467 16.01 1.27 14.98
CA LEU A 467 17.14 1.58 14.11
C LEU A 467 18.45 1.46 14.91
N SER A 468 19.50 0.88 14.31
CA SER A 468 20.84 0.81 14.92
C SER A 468 21.48 2.20 15.04
N LEU A 469 22.48 2.38 15.92
CA LEU A 469 23.05 3.72 16.18
C LEU A 469 23.80 4.31 14.97
N ASP A 470 24.20 3.48 14.02
CA ASP A 470 24.82 3.87 12.74
C ASP A 470 23.81 4.08 11.60
N GLY A 471 22.51 3.81 11.82
CA GLY A 471 21.45 3.94 10.83
C GLY A 471 21.49 2.91 9.69
N GLN A 472 22.24 1.82 9.84
CA GLN A 472 22.44 0.80 8.79
C GLN A 472 21.53 -0.43 8.91
N ARG A 473 20.88 -0.66 10.05
CA ARG A 473 19.95 -1.78 10.23
C ARG A 473 18.73 -1.37 11.05
N ALA A 474 17.56 -1.90 10.70
CA ALA A 474 16.30 -1.58 11.35
C ALA A 474 15.47 -2.83 11.63
N GLY A 475 14.76 -2.86 12.76
CA GLY A 475 13.93 -3.99 13.19
C GLY A 475 12.46 -3.61 13.25
N GLY A 476 11.57 -4.51 12.83
CA GLY A 476 10.13 -4.28 12.86
C GLY A 476 9.33 -5.50 12.40
N GLY A 477 8.24 -5.25 11.68
CA GLY A 477 7.33 -6.30 11.20
C GLY A 477 6.53 -5.96 9.93
N TYR A 478 5.79 -6.96 9.46
CA TYR A 478 4.83 -6.89 8.36
C TYR A 478 3.52 -7.58 8.75
N GLY A 479 2.39 -7.07 8.26
CA GLY A 479 1.06 -7.54 8.65
C GLY A 479 0.81 -7.41 10.16
N PHE A 480 0.03 -8.33 10.72
CA PHE A 480 -0.24 -8.41 12.17
C PHE A 480 0.70 -9.42 12.82
N GLY A 481 1.97 -9.04 12.98
CA GLY A 481 2.89 -9.71 13.89
C GLY A 481 4.04 -10.52 13.27
N TYR A 482 4.29 -10.49 11.96
CA TYR A 482 5.44 -11.19 11.38
C TYR A 482 6.72 -10.35 11.52
N PRO A 483 7.76 -10.81 12.25
CA PRO A 483 8.98 -10.05 12.44
C PRO A 483 9.83 -10.01 11.17
N LEU A 484 10.49 -8.88 10.95
CA LEU A 484 11.47 -8.69 9.88
C LEU A 484 12.55 -7.69 10.30
N TYR A 485 13.63 -7.66 9.55
CA TYR A 485 14.63 -6.61 9.64
C TYR A 485 14.96 -6.05 8.25
N TRP A 486 15.48 -4.84 8.22
CA TRP A 486 16.06 -4.23 7.02
C TRP A 486 17.54 -3.97 7.28
N ASP A 487 18.37 -4.23 6.28
CA ASP A 487 19.80 -3.93 6.26
C ASP A 487 20.13 -3.02 5.07
N ALA A 488 20.93 -1.98 5.28
CA ALA A 488 21.26 -0.98 4.27
C ALA A 488 22.00 -1.56 3.04
N LYS A 489 22.65 -2.72 3.18
CA LYS A 489 23.34 -3.41 2.09
C LYS A 489 22.45 -4.48 1.44
N ASP A 490 21.73 -5.25 2.26
CA ASP A 490 21.06 -6.49 1.81
C ASP A 490 19.52 -6.37 1.75
N GLY A 491 18.94 -5.20 2.03
CA GLY A 491 17.52 -4.90 1.89
C GLY A 491 16.63 -5.47 3.01
N ILE A 492 15.34 -5.67 2.72
CA ILE A 492 14.41 -6.32 3.65
C ILE A 492 14.72 -7.82 3.73
N GLN A 493 14.88 -8.32 4.95
CA GLN A 493 15.20 -9.70 5.27
C GLN A 493 14.13 -10.29 6.20
N LEU A 494 13.69 -11.50 5.88
CA LEU A 494 12.67 -12.24 6.65
C LEU A 494 13.33 -13.29 7.55
N PHE A 495 12.65 -13.63 8.64
CA PHE A 495 13.03 -14.72 9.53
C PHE A 495 12.60 -16.08 8.91
N PRO A 496 13.21 -17.21 9.30
CA PRO A 496 12.88 -18.53 8.75
C PRO A 496 11.40 -18.92 8.94
N ASP A 497 10.87 -19.73 8.01
CA ASP A 497 9.45 -20.10 7.85
C ASP A 497 8.78 -20.85 9.03
N SER A 498 9.42 -20.96 10.21
CA SER A 498 8.79 -21.48 11.43
C SER A 498 7.89 -20.43 12.10
N LEU A 499 6.90 -19.93 11.34
CA LEU A 499 6.10 -18.74 11.66
C LEU A 499 5.30 -18.85 12.96
N ASP A 500 4.90 -20.06 13.38
CA ASP A 500 4.21 -20.27 14.67
C ASP A 500 5.11 -19.98 15.88
N LEU A 501 6.44 -20.08 15.71
CA LEU A 501 7.42 -19.93 16.79
C LEU A 501 7.81 -18.48 17.06
N LEU A 502 7.72 -17.57 16.09
CA LEU A 502 8.12 -16.16 16.24
C LEU A 502 6.94 -15.20 16.03
N ALA A 503 7.02 -14.00 16.59
CA ALA A 503 6.19 -12.84 16.27
C ALA A 503 6.96 -11.55 16.61
N SER A 504 6.56 -10.42 16.05
CA SER A 504 6.62 -9.12 16.73
C SER A 504 5.78 -8.06 16.03
N SER A 505 5.25 -7.10 16.81
CA SER A 505 4.59 -5.89 16.32
C SER A 505 5.34 -4.59 16.64
N ARG A 506 6.40 -4.66 17.46
CA ARG A 506 7.28 -3.53 17.83
C ARG A 506 8.64 -4.09 18.27
N SER A 507 9.50 -4.38 17.30
CA SER A 507 10.84 -4.92 17.52
C SER A 507 11.83 -3.81 17.92
N ASN A 508 12.82 -4.16 18.76
CA ASN A 508 13.89 -3.24 19.20
C ASN A 508 15.28 -3.84 18.95
N LEU A 509 16.21 -3.08 18.37
CA LEU A 509 17.58 -3.53 18.06
C LEU A 509 18.60 -3.15 19.15
N SER A 510 19.68 -3.93 19.28
CA SER A 510 20.89 -3.49 19.98
C SER A 510 21.59 -2.36 19.20
N ALA A 511 22.47 -1.62 19.88
CA ALA A 511 23.14 -0.45 19.31
C ALA A 511 23.93 -0.77 18.03
N ASP A 512 24.52 -1.97 17.97
CA ASP A 512 25.29 -2.53 16.86
C ASP A 512 24.45 -3.30 15.83
N GLY A 513 23.12 -3.39 16.02
CA GLY A 513 22.20 -4.14 15.15
C GLY A 513 22.43 -5.65 15.14
N ARG A 514 23.20 -6.22 16.08
CA ARG A 514 23.52 -7.67 16.13
C ARG A 514 22.50 -8.49 16.91
N LYS A 515 21.60 -7.85 17.66
CA LYS A 515 20.49 -8.47 18.37
C LYS A 515 19.17 -7.74 18.14
N MET A 516 18.07 -8.45 18.27
CA MET A 516 16.71 -7.93 18.11
C MET A 516 15.76 -8.54 19.17
N LEU A 517 14.92 -7.71 19.80
CA LEU A 517 13.78 -8.20 20.57
C LEU A 517 12.69 -8.71 19.62
N VAL A 518 12.19 -9.90 19.92
CA VAL A 518 11.04 -10.55 19.27
C VAL A 518 10.25 -11.33 20.33
N GLU A 519 9.04 -11.74 20.01
CA GLU A 519 8.20 -12.61 20.83
C GLU A 519 8.28 -14.05 20.28
N ALA A 520 8.43 -15.07 21.12
CA ALA A 520 8.59 -16.45 20.67
C ALA A 520 7.92 -17.51 21.55
N ASN A 521 7.40 -18.58 20.94
CA ASN A 521 7.00 -19.80 21.64
C ASN A 521 8.21 -20.77 21.71
N PHE A 522 8.53 -21.27 22.90
CA PHE A 522 9.59 -22.26 23.14
C PHE A 522 9.09 -23.63 23.66
N ASP A 523 7.82 -23.78 24.04
CA ASP A 523 7.25 -25.04 24.55
C ASP A 523 6.48 -25.86 23.50
N GLY A 524 6.05 -25.22 22.40
CA GLY A 524 5.28 -25.83 21.33
C GLY A 524 3.81 -26.13 21.68
N ILE A 525 3.30 -25.61 22.80
CA ILE A 525 1.91 -25.81 23.23
C ILE A 525 0.98 -24.95 22.36
N VAL A 526 -0.04 -25.62 21.82
CA VAL A 526 -1.15 -25.00 21.10
C VAL A 526 -2.40 -25.08 21.98
N HIS A 527 -2.95 -23.91 22.28
CA HIS A 527 -4.20 -23.72 22.99
C HIS A 527 -5.36 -23.62 21.98
N THR A 528 -6.59 -23.75 22.46
CA THR A 528 -7.81 -23.49 21.67
C THR A 528 -8.74 -22.60 22.49
N ASP A 529 -9.31 -21.58 21.86
CA ASP A 529 -10.29 -20.69 22.50
C ASP A 529 -11.72 -21.29 22.52
N PRO A 530 -12.71 -20.64 23.16
CA PRO A 530 -14.08 -21.16 23.22
C PRO A 530 -14.80 -21.29 21.87
N ASP A 531 -14.39 -20.53 20.86
CA ASP A 531 -14.98 -20.52 19.52
C ASP A 531 -14.30 -21.52 18.57
N GLY A 532 -13.16 -22.08 18.98
CA GLY A 532 -12.44 -23.16 18.30
C GLY A 532 -11.16 -22.74 17.59
N TYR A 533 -10.70 -21.49 17.75
CA TYR A 533 -9.47 -21.02 17.14
C TYR A 533 -8.25 -21.47 17.95
N SER A 534 -7.25 -22.01 17.23
CA SER A 534 -5.98 -22.42 17.83
C SER A 534 -4.99 -21.26 17.93
N TYR A 535 -4.30 -21.13 19.05
CA TYR A 535 -3.27 -20.11 19.28
C TYR A 535 -2.09 -20.65 20.09
N THR A 536 -0.94 -19.98 19.99
CA THR A 536 0.25 -20.22 20.82
C THR A 536 0.44 -19.05 21.79
N ILE A 537 0.93 -19.32 23.01
CA ILE A 537 1.43 -18.26 23.88
C ILE A 537 2.92 -18.05 23.57
N LYS A 538 3.32 -16.79 23.35
CA LYS A 538 4.70 -16.38 23.08
C LYS A 538 5.25 -15.55 24.24
N GLN A 539 6.54 -15.61 24.50
CA GLN A 539 7.24 -14.82 25.51
C GLN A 539 8.32 -13.94 24.86
N MET A 540 8.73 -12.86 25.52
CA MET A 540 9.84 -12.02 25.09
C MET A 540 11.11 -12.84 24.89
N ALA A 541 11.82 -12.59 23.79
CA ALA A 541 12.99 -13.34 23.36
C ALA A 541 14.06 -12.43 22.74
N LEU A 542 15.31 -12.87 22.85
CA LEU A 542 16.45 -12.26 22.18
C LEU A 542 16.78 -13.07 20.93
N TRP A 543 16.58 -12.47 19.75
CA TRP A 543 17.19 -12.96 18.52
C TRP A 543 18.61 -12.44 18.41
N ASP A 544 19.54 -13.31 18.04
CA ASP A 544 20.95 -13.03 17.82
C ASP A 544 21.31 -13.31 16.36
N PHE A 545 21.77 -12.28 15.63
CA PHE A 545 22.05 -12.35 14.20
C PHE A 545 23.38 -13.05 13.86
N ASP A 546 24.29 -13.24 14.82
CA ASP A 546 25.54 -13.96 14.59
C ASP A 546 25.33 -15.48 14.61
N THR A 547 24.40 -15.94 15.45
CA THR A 547 24.05 -17.37 15.65
C THR A 547 22.81 -17.81 14.88
N GLY A 548 21.91 -16.88 14.53
CA GLY A 548 20.63 -17.18 13.89
C GLY A 548 19.65 -17.90 14.81
N GLN A 549 19.67 -17.58 16.11
CA GLN A 549 18.84 -18.25 17.13
C GLN A 549 18.06 -17.24 17.99
N ALA A 550 16.86 -17.66 18.39
CA ALA A 550 16.08 -17.02 19.45
C ALA A 550 16.44 -17.65 20.81
N SER A 551 16.54 -16.84 21.86
CA SER A 551 16.72 -17.30 23.24
C SER A 551 15.68 -16.65 24.17
N PRO A 552 15.07 -17.40 25.10
CA PRO A 552 13.98 -16.89 25.95
C PRO A 552 14.48 -15.86 26.96
N MET A 553 13.73 -14.77 27.13
CA MET A 553 13.90 -13.83 28.24
C MET A 553 12.98 -14.13 29.43
N GLY A 554 11.99 -15.01 29.26
CA GLY A 554 11.04 -15.41 30.30
C GLY A 554 9.80 -14.52 30.41
N ALA A 555 8.87 -14.97 31.24
CA ALA A 555 7.68 -14.26 31.68
C ALA A 555 7.52 -14.40 33.21
N LEU A 556 6.56 -13.71 33.81
CA LEU A 556 6.12 -13.94 35.19
C LEU A 556 5.15 -15.13 35.29
N SER A 557 4.49 -15.49 34.19
CA SER A 557 3.78 -16.76 34.01
C SER A 557 3.63 -17.09 32.53
N ASP A 558 4.14 -18.25 32.10
CA ASP A 558 3.96 -18.74 30.72
C ASP A 558 2.51 -19.15 30.40
N ALA A 559 1.65 -19.32 31.42
CA ALA A 559 0.24 -19.67 31.24
C ALA A 559 -0.68 -18.45 31.00
N CYS A 560 -0.24 -17.23 31.31
CA CYS A 560 -1.08 -16.04 31.30
C CYS A 560 -0.79 -15.13 30.11
N GLY A 561 -1.22 -15.60 28.93
CA GLY A 561 -1.15 -14.87 27.68
C GLY A 561 -2.15 -13.73 27.58
N LEU A 562 -1.75 -12.65 26.90
CA LEU A 562 -2.53 -11.45 26.61
C LEU A 562 -2.60 -11.27 25.08
N GLY A 563 -3.79 -11.05 24.53
CA GLY A 563 -4.00 -10.87 23.09
C GLY A 563 -3.59 -9.48 22.59
N GLY A 564 -2.92 -9.42 21.44
CA GLY A 564 -2.51 -8.18 20.79
C GLY A 564 -2.05 -8.39 19.34
N ALA A 565 -1.41 -7.36 18.76
CA ALA A 565 -0.99 -7.36 17.34
C ALA A 565 0.17 -8.33 16.99
N ALA A 566 0.69 -9.07 17.97
CA ALA A 566 1.69 -10.14 17.81
C ALA A 566 1.12 -11.54 18.14
N GLY A 567 -0.21 -11.67 18.24
CA GLY A 567 -0.88 -12.88 18.74
C GLY A 567 -1.07 -12.82 20.26
N VAL A 568 -0.90 -13.94 20.95
CA VAL A 568 -1.08 -14.05 22.41
C VAL A 568 0.29 -14.11 23.10
N THR A 569 0.55 -13.22 24.06
CA THR A 569 1.88 -13.05 24.67
C THR A 569 1.85 -13.03 26.20
N SER A 570 2.71 -13.82 26.85
CA SER A 570 2.90 -13.84 28.32
C SER A 570 3.89 -12.76 28.79
N SER A 571 4.85 -12.41 27.94
CA SER A 571 5.71 -11.23 28.06
C SER A 571 6.03 -10.67 26.67
N TYR A 572 6.32 -9.37 26.60
CA TYR A 572 6.49 -8.63 25.35
C TYR A 572 7.59 -7.56 25.53
N GLY A 573 8.48 -7.39 24.54
CA GLY A 573 9.59 -6.45 24.59
C GLY A 573 9.31 -5.09 23.96
N PHE A 574 9.70 -3.99 24.62
CA PHE A 574 9.57 -2.62 24.09
C PHE A 574 10.92 -1.97 23.78
N SER A 575 11.92 -2.18 24.64
CA SER A 575 13.22 -1.51 24.55
C SER A 575 14.36 -2.35 25.14
N MET A 576 15.55 -2.20 24.58
CA MET A 576 16.76 -2.92 24.95
C MET A 576 17.94 -1.95 25.12
N ASN A 577 18.82 -2.22 26.07
CA ASN A 577 20.01 -1.40 26.29
C ASN A 577 21.03 -1.61 25.15
N ALA A 578 22.01 -0.70 25.03
CA ALA A 578 22.91 -0.64 23.88
C ALA A 578 23.63 -1.97 23.57
N THR A 579 24.06 -2.71 24.61
CA THR A 579 24.79 -3.98 24.48
C THR A 579 23.91 -5.23 24.28
N GLY A 580 22.59 -5.08 24.34
CA GLY A 580 21.65 -6.21 24.34
C GLY A 580 21.91 -7.17 25.50
N THR A 581 22.07 -6.62 26.70
CA THR A 581 22.27 -7.36 27.97
C THR A 581 21.24 -7.03 29.03
N ALA A 582 20.37 -6.05 28.79
CA ALA A 582 19.17 -5.77 29.56
C ALA A 582 18.04 -5.31 28.62
N ALA A 583 16.82 -5.76 28.87
CA ALA A 583 15.63 -5.44 28.08
C ALA A 583 14.42 -5.18 28.99
N VAL A 584 13.45 -4.42 28.50
CA VAL A 584 12.27 -3.99 29.25
C VAL A 584 10.99 -4.07 28.42
N GLY A 585 9.87 -4.23 29.13
CA GLY A 585 8.55 -4.38 28.55
C GLY A 585 7.49 -4.66 29.61
N TYR A 586 6.66 -5.67 29.37
CA TYR A 586 5.67 -6.14 30.34
C TYR A 586 5.59 -7.67 30.43
N SER A 587 4.93 -8.16 31.47
CA SER A 587 4.48 -9.55 31.56
C SER A 587 3.16 -9.70 32.33
N GLY A 588 2.33 -10.66 31.92
CA GLY A 588 1.18 -11.15 32.68
C GLY A 588 1.60 -12.12 33.78
N HIS A 589 0.82 -12.24 34.85
CA HIS A 589 1.17 -13.08 36.01
C HIS A 589 -0.04 -13.78 36.65
N GLN A 590 0.24 -14.67 37.60
CA GLN A 590 -0.76 -15.45 38.33
C GLN A 590 -0.95 -14.98 39.77
N ASN A 591 -2.18 -15.13 40.26
CA ASN A 591 -2.52 -15.15 41.67
C ASN A 591 -1.88 -16.37 42.39
N PRO A 592 -1.80 -16.37 43.74
CA PRO A 592 -1.30 -17.50 44.51
C PRO A 592 -2.08 -18.83 44.36
N ASP A 593 -3.26 -18.82 43.73
CA ASP A 593 -4.06 -20.01 43.40
C ASP A 593 -3.83 -20.55 41.97
N GLY A 594 -2.98 -19.89 41.18
CA GLY A 594 -2.69 -20.24 39.79
C GLY A 594 -3.66 -19.65 38.75
N SER A 595 -4.69 -18.89 39.16
CA SER A 595 -5.49 -18.11 38.21
C SER A 595 -4.68 -16.93 37.66
N CYS A 596 -4.90 -16.57 36.39
CA CYS A 596 -4.29 -15.35 35.84
C CYS A 596 -4.89 -14.10 36.47
N VAL A 597 -4.06 -13.10 36.75
CA VAL A 597 -4.53 -11.83 37.32
C VAL A 597 -5.37 -11.08 36.28
N VAL A 598 -6.57 -10.68 36.69
CA VAL A 598 -7.49 -9.84 35.92
C VAL A 598 -7.89 -8.67 36.81
N HIS A 599 -8.15 -7.51 36.20
CA HIS A 599 -8.61 -6.33 36.91
C HIS A 599 -10.07 -6.44 37.35
N ASP A 600 -10.35 -6.16 38.63
CA ASP A 600 -11.71 -6.09 39.16
C ASP A 600 -12.20 -4.63 39.18
N TRP A 601 -12.99 -4.30 38.15
CA TRP A 601 -13.68 -3.02 37.99
C TRP A 601 -14.64 -2.65 39.15
N ASN A 602 -14.96 -3.57 40.07
CA ASN A 602 -15.79 -3.29 41.24
C ASN A 602 -14.98 -2.80 42.45
N THR A 603 -13.72 -3.22 42.57
CA THR A 603 -12.81 -2.81 43.66
C THR A 603 -11.70 -1.87 43.21
N ASP A 604 -11.58 -1.61 41.89
CA ASP A 604 -10.56 -0.75 41.28
C ASP A 604 -9.13 -1.29 41.48
N LEU A 605 -9.01 -2.62 41.58
CA LEU A 605 -7.79 -3.35 41.96
C LEU A 605 -7.50 -4.52 41.02
N GLY A 606 -6.23 -4.92 40.97
CA GLY A 606 -5.72 -5.99 40.10
C GLY A 606 -4.90 -5.41 38.96
N LEU A 607 -3.57 -5.58 39.05
CA LEU A 607 -2.61 -5.16 38.03
C LEU A 607 -2.44 -6.32 37.04
N GLN A 608 -3.25 -6.37 35.99
CA GLN A 608 -3.22 -7.44 34.99
C GLN A 608 -1.86 -7.55 34.29
N VAL A 609 -1.23 -6.39 34.01
CA VAL A 609 0.02 -6.29 33.26
C VAL A 609 1.06 -5.54 34.07
N VAL A 610 2.19 -6.20 34.34
CA VAL A 610 3.25 -5.73 35.25
C VAL A 610 4.48 -5.28 34.44
N PRO A 611 5.14 -4.16 34.79
CA PRO A 611 6.36 -3.72 34.13
C PRO A 611 7.49 -4.72 34.38
N TYR A 612 8.13 -5.20 33.31
CA TYR A 612 9.06 -6.32 33.34
C TYR A 612 10.45 -5.89 32.86
N ARG A 613 11.50 -6.44 33.48
CA ARG A 613 12.90 -6.23 33.09
C ARG A 613 13.64 -7.56 33.05
N TRP A 614 14.28 -7.83 31.92
CA TRP A 614 15.25 -8.91 31.75
C TRP A 614 16.68 -8.38 31.83
N THR A 615 17.59 -9.21 32.33
CA THR A 615 19.04 -9.00 32.31
C THR A 615 19.75 -10.31 32.03
N ALA A 616 20.87 -10.28 31.30
CA ALA A 616 21.64 -11.46 30.94
C ALA A 616 22.24 -12.21 32.14
N GLU A 617 22.45 -11.52 33.28
CA GLU A 617 23.00 -12.12 34.51
C GLU A 617 21.91 -12.56 35.50
N GLY A 618 20.81 -11.81 35.61
CA GLY A 618 19.75 -12.02 36.61
C GLY A 618 18.48 -12.70 36.10
N GLY A 619 18.35 -12.92 34.78
CA GLY A 619 17.09 -13.34 34.16
C GLY A 619 16.04 -12.23 34.14
N GLY A 620 14.77 -12.62 34.03
CA GLY A 620 13.62 -11.71 33.94
C GLY A 620 12.80 -11.61 35.22
N GLN A 621 12.45 -10.39 35.62
CA GLN A 621 11.76 -10.08 36.87
C GLN A 621 10.82 -8.87 36.74
N ALA A 622 9.85 -8.74 37.65
CA ALA A 622 9.03 -7.55 37.79
C ALA A 622 9.85 -6.35 38.29
N LEU A 623 9.54 -5.16 37.79
CA LEU A 623 10.06 -3.90 38.33
C LEU A 623 9.31 -3.50 39.61
N LYS A 624 9.99 -2.76 40.50
CA LYS A 624 9.44 -2.35 41.80
C LYS A 624 8.23 -1.43 41.65
N LEU A 625 7.23 -1.62 42.51
CA LEU A 625 6.00 -0.82 42.56
C LEU A 625 5.83 -0.05 43.88
N ASP A 626 6.81 -0.18 44.78
CA ASP A 626 6.78 0.32 46.16
C ASP A 626 6.59 1.84 46.26
N GLY A 627 5.39 2.27 46.65
CA GLY A 627 5.03 3.68 46.83
C GLY A 627 4.10 4.26 45.77
N LEU A 628 3.72 3.49 44.74
CA LEU A 628 2.73 3.91 43.74
C LEU A 628 1.30 3.63 44.22
N ASP A 629 0.35 4.47 43.78
CA ASP A 629 -1.08 4.21 43.92
C ASP A 629 -1.60 3.44 42.71
N LEU A 630 -1.72 2.13 42.87
CA LEU A 630 -2.10 1.17 41.83
C LEU A 630 -3.62 1.10 41.55
N ARG A 631 -4.43 1.91 42.26
CA ARG A 631 -5.88 1.95 42.06
C ARG A 631 -6.22 2.47 40.67
N GLY A 632 -7.07 1.71 39.97
CA GLY A 632 -7.45 1.98 38.60
C GLY A 632 -6.31 1.87 37.60
N LEU A 633 -5.20 1.19 37.93
CA LEU A 633 -4.07 0.94 37.02
C LEU A 633 -3.96 -0.56 36.65
N PRO A 634 -4.87 -1.13 35.84
CA PRO A 634 -4.75 -2.49 35.31
C PRO A 634 -3.51 -2.74 34.45
N TRP A 635 -3.00 -1.72 33.75
CA TRP A 635 -1.95 -1.88 32.74
C TRP A 635 -0.75 -0.99 33.03
N MET A 636 0.38 -1.60 33.41
CA MET A 636 1.65 -0.91 33.60
C MET A 636 2.76 -1.64 32.83
N ARG A 637 3.60 -0.88 32.13
CA ARG A 637 4.75 -1.42 31.38
C ARG A 637 5.97 -0.51 31.48
N ALA A 638 7.13 -1.08 31.19
CA ALA A 638 8.33 -0.30 30.89
C ALA A 638 8.44 -0.15 29.37
N ASP A 639 8.53 1.08 28.88
CA ASP A 639 8.56 1.43 27.46
C ASP A 639 9.99 1.63 26.94
N GLY A 640 10.89 2.16 27.77
CA GLY A 640 12.24 2.57 27.38
C GLY A 640 13.30 2.24 28.43
N ILE A 641 14.52 1.89 27.99
CA ILE A 641 15.70 1.74 28.86
C ILE A 641 16.90 2.51 28.27
N SER A 642 17.70 3.14 29.13
CA SER A 642 18.90 3.88 28.72
C SER A 642 19.96 2.95 28.12
N GLY A 643 20.84 3.50 27.29
CA GLY A 643 21.93 2.75 26.65
C GLY A 643 22.83 2.02 27.65
N ASP A 644 23.14 2.67 28.78
CA ASP A 644 23.88 2.10 29.92
C ASP A 644 23.09 1.07 30.77
N GLY A 645 21.78 0.92 30.53
CA GLY A 645 20.89 0.00 31.24
C GLY A 645 20.44 0.44 32.63
N ARG A 646 20.74 1.69 33.05
CA ARG A 646 20.51 2.20 34.41
C ARG A 646 19.14 2.83 34.64
N VAL A 647 18.61 3.54 33.66
CA VAL A 647 17.34 4.27 33.77
C VAL A 647 16.30 3.56 32.92
N VAL A 648 15.16 3.24 33.51
CA VAL A 648 13.99 2.68 32.82
C VAL A 648 12.86 3.68 32.93
N VAL A 649 12.12 3.87 31.83
CA VAL A 649 10.93 4.71 31.74
C VAL A 649 9.76 3.89 31.25
N GLY A 650 8.54 4.27 31.61
CA GLY A 650 7.36 3.51 31.26
C GLY A 650 6.06 4.25 31.51
N THR A 651 4.97 3.59 31.13
CA THR A 651 3.63 4.15 31.11
C THR A 651 2.65 3.24 31.86
N ALA A 652 1.75 3.85 32.63
CA ALA A 652 0.56 3.20 33.16
C ALA A 652 -0.68 3.72 32.43
N ASN A 653 -1.63 2.84 32.11
CA ASN A 653 -2.93 3.15 31.50
C ASN A 653 -2.94 4.03 30.23
N PHE A 654 -1.79 4.24 29.60
CA PHE A 654 -1.57 5.22 28.52
C PHE A 654 -1.77 6.69 28.96
N ASP A 655 -1.91 6.98 30.27
CA ASP A 655 -2.18 8.30 30.83
C ASP A 655 -1.26 8.74 32.00
N ARG A 656 -0.39 7.85 32.52
CA ARG A 656 0.64 8.21 33.52
C ARG A 656 2.06 7.80 33.12
N ALA A 657 3.02 8.69 33.37
CA ALA A 657 4.45 8.52 33.19
C ALA A 657 5.15 8.06 34.48
N ILE A 658 5.97 7.01 34.40
CA ILE A 658 6.67 6.38 35.54
C ILE A 658 8.13 6.09 35.15
N ALA A 659 9.05 6.08 36.12
CA ALA A 659 10.44 5.69 35.89
C ALA A 659 11.10 4.94 37.06
N TRP A 660 12.19 4.24 36.76
CA TRP A 660 13.06 3.54 37.72
C TRP A 660 14.52 3.92 37.45
N VAL A 661 15.30 4.17 38.51
CA VAL A 661 16.70 4.63 38.42
C VAL A 661 17.58 3.71 39.26
N GLY A 662 18.25 2.75 38.61
CA GLY A 662 18.86 1.62 39.30
C GLY A 662 17.83 0.85 40.12
N ASP A 663 18.23 0.37 41.30
CA ASP A 663 17.37 -0.42 42.18
C ASP A 663 16.51 0.42 43.15
N ALA A 664 16.29 1.70 42.85
CA ALA A 664 15.44 2.59 43.62
C ALA A 664 13.95 2.21 43.53
N ASN A 665 13.13 2.78 44.41
CA ASN A 665 11.68 2.77 44.25
C ASN A 665 11.28 3.57 42.98
N PRO A 666 10.13 3.25 42.36
CA PRO A 666 9.63 3.99 41.20
C PRO A 666 9.40 5.47 41.50
N VAL A 667 9.55 6.28 40.45
CA VAL A 667 9.23 7.70 40.41
C VAL A 667 7.92 7.87 39.62
N ASP A 668 6.89 8.42 40.26
CA ASP A 668 5.70 8.93 39.58
C ASP A 668 6.06 10.29 38.93
N LEU A 669 6.24 10.29 37.61
CA LEU A 669 6.58 11.50 36.86
C LEU A 669 5.35 12.34 36.56
N THR A 670 4.16 11.75 36.49
CA THR A 670 2.88 12.46 36.35
C THR A 670 2.63 13.37 37.55
N ALA A 671 2.78 12.86 38.77
CA ALA A 671 2.62 13.62 40.00
C ALA A 671 3.63 14.79 40.12
N LEU A 672 4.80 14.68 39.48
CA LEU A 672 5.85 15.70 39.49
C LEU A 672 5.75 16.74 38.35
N THR A 673 5.17 16.37 37.20
CA THR A 673 5.27 17.17 35.96
C THR A 673 3.98 17.32 35.15
N GLY A 674 2.93 16.56 35.45
CA GLY A 674 1.74 16.48 34.59
C GLY A 674 1.96 15.72 33.27
N ALA A 675 3.00 14.88 33.19
CA ALA A 675 3.28 14.06 32.02
C ALA A 675 2.32 12.87 31.88
N ALA A 676 1.89 12.58 30.65
CA ALA A 676 1.01 11.46 30.31
C ALA A 676 1.77 10.18 29.93
N SER A 677 2.96 10.30 29.32
CA SER A 677 3.84 9.15 29.06
C SER A 677 5.32 9.50 29.16
N ALA A 678 6.14 8.46 29.35
CA ALA A 678 7.60 8.51 29.33
C ALA A 678 8.12 7.29 28.56
N GLU A 679 8.19 7.40 27.23
CA GLU A 679 8.47 6.25 26.36
C GLU A 679 9.94 6.08 25.99
N VAL A 680 10.75 7.14 26.05
CA VAL A 680 12.15 7.13 25.59
C VAL A 680 13.12 7.82 26.56
N VAL A 681 14.39 7.45 26.47
CA VAL A 681 15.48 7.95 27.31
C VAL A 681 16.80 7.86 26.53
N ASN A 682 17.68 8.83 26.69
CA ASN A 682 18.98 8.85 26.01
C ASN A 682 19.99 7.85 26.61
N TYR A 683 21.20 7.78 26.05
CA TYR A 683 22.21 6.77 26.41
C TYR A 683 22.54 6.71 27.92
N ASP A 684 22.67 7.85 28.59
CA ASP A 684 23.11 7.96 30.00
C ASP A 684 21.99 8.33 31.00
N GLY A 685 20.74 8.45 30.54
CA GLY A 685 19.62 8.88 31.38
C GLY A 685 19.63 10.36 31.81
N SER A 686 20.57 11.18 31.30
CA SER A 686 20.61 12.61 31.58
C SER A 686 19.59 13.45 30.77
N ARG A 687 18.88 12.82 29.83
CA ARG A 687 17.77 13.38 29.02
C ARG A 687 16.65 12.35 28.88
N VAL A 688 15.54 12.60 29.57
CA VAL A 688 14.26 11.90 29.42
C VAL A 688 13.21 12.93 28.99
N PRO A 689 12.75 12.92 27.73
CA PRO A 689 11.68 13.80 27.27
C PRO A 689 10.31 13.26 27.72
N LEU A 690 9.55 14.10 28.42
CA LEU A 690 8.23 13.78 28.97
C LEU A 690 7.15 14.57 28.24
N ALA A 691 6.08 13.90 27.81
CA ALA A 691 4.95 14.52 27.12
C ALA A 691 3.91 15.04 28.13
N THR A 692 3.70 16.36 28.20
CA THR A 692 2.68 17.00 29.05
C THR A 692 1.66 17.77 28.20
N ALA A 693 0.50 18.10 28.76
CA ALA A 693 -0.52 18.93 28.09
C ALA A 693 -0.04 20.37 27.73
N GLN A 694 1.08 20.81 28.29
CA GLN A 694 1.67 22.12 27.99
C GLN A 694 2.86 22.02 27.02
N GLY A 695 3.42 20.82 26.82
CA GLY A 695 4.52 20.54 25.91
C GLY A 695 5.50 19.51 26.44
N MET A 696 6.75 19.57 25.99
CA MET A 696 7.79 18.65 26.45
C MET A 696 8.49 19.17 27.71
N VAL A 697 8.59 18.35 28.74
CA VAL A 697 9.49 18.58 29.89
C VAL A 697 10.69 17.64 29.76
N MET A 698 11.90 18.18 29.78
CA MET A 698 13.12 17.37 29.77
C MET A 698 13.57 17.09 31.21
N TRP A 699 13.44 15.84 31.65
CA TRP A 699 13.95 15.36 32.94
C TRP A 699 15.39 14.85 32.82
N ASN A 700 16.17 15.00 33.89
CA ASN A 700 17.51 14.45 34.03
C ASN A 700 17.54 13.54 35.27
N ALA A 701 17.50 12.21 35.05
CA ALA A 701 17.39 11.23 36.12
C ALA A 701 18.61 11.23 37.06
N LEU A 702 19.77 11.67 36.58
CA LEU A 702 21.01 11.77 37.37
C LEU A 702 20.95 12.87 38.44
N LYS A 703 19.98 13.79 38.35
CA LYS A 703 19.66 14.80 39.38
C LYS A 703 18.56 14.37 40.35
N GLY A 704 17.94 13.21 40.16
CA GLY A 704 16.77 12.77 40.94
C GLY A 704 15.51 13.58 40.60
N THR A 705 14.72 13.94 41.61
CA THR A 705 13.36 14.51 41.46
C THR A 705 13.22 15.95 41.97
N GLY A 706 14.34 16.65 42.21
CA GLY A 706 14.32 18.07 42.57
C GLY A 706 13.87 18.96 41.40
N PRO A 707 13.37 20.20 41.64
CA PRO A 707 12.92 21.08 40.57
C PRO A 707 13.98 21.39 39.50
N ASP A 708 15.28 21.36 39.84
CA ASP A 708 16.38 21.58 38.89
C ASP A 708 16.70 20.34 38.02
N ALA A 709 16.07 19.19 38.28
CA ALA A 709 16.10 18.02 37.43
C ALA A 709 15.17 18.14 36.21
N PHE A 710 14.24 19.10 36.20
CA PHE A 710 13.23 19.29 35.15
C PHE A 710 13.46 20.60 34.40
N THR A 711 13.54 20.53 33.07
CA THR A 711 13.69 21.69 32.17
C THR A 711 12.52 21.74 31.19
N PRO A 712 11.54 22.64 31.38
CA PRO A 712 10.47 22.86 30.41
C PRO A 712 11.01 23.27 29.04
N ARG A 713 10.45 22.71 27.98
CA ARG A 713 10.65 23.11 26.58
C ARG A 713 9.31 23.59 26.01
N SER A 714 9.33 24.11 24.78
CA SER A 714 8.11 24.46 24.05
C SER A 714 7.33 23.20 23.63
N SER A 715 6.10 23.41 23.13
CA SER A 715 5.35 22.46 22.31
C SER A 715 5.06 23.11 20.96
N PRO A 716 4.83 22.33 19.88
CA PRO A 716 4.11 22.81 18.70
C PRO A 716 2.76 23.45 19.08
N ARG A 717 2.23 24.31 18.21
CA ARG A 717 0.92 24.94 18.33
C ARG A 717 0.13 24.78 17.03
N TYR A 718 -1.17 24.52 17.19
CA TYR A 718 -2.12 24.69 16.11
C TYR A 718 -2.06 26.13 15.55
N CYS A 719 -2.35 26.27 14.26
CA CYS A 719 -2.36 27.52 13.51
C CYS A 719 -1.01 28.25 13.40
N ILE A 720 0.08 27.61 13.83
CA ILE A 720 1.46 28.14 13.72
C ILE A 720 2.38 27.05 13.15
N ASP A 721 2.42 25.88 13.79
CA ASP A 721 3.31 24.79 13.41
C ASP A 721 2.58 23.67 12.63
N MET A 722 1.27 23.55 12.81
CA MET A 722 0.36 22.64 12.09
C MET A 722 -1.06 23.24 12.00
N PRO A 723 -1.89 22.91 11.00
CA PRO A 723 -3.31 23.31 10.96
C PRO A 723 -4.13 22.58 12.05
N PHE A 724 -5.38 23.01 12.26
CA PHE A 724 -6.36 22.28 13.07
C PHE A 724 -7.50 21.84 12.15
N ILE A 725 -7.39 20.63 11.63
CA ILE A 725 -8.41 20.05 10.77
C ILE A 725 -9.19 19.03 11.60
N SER A 726 -10.47 19.30 11.82
CA SER A 726 -11.32 18.39 12.60
C SER A 726 -11.87 17.26 11.72
N TRP A 727 -12.60 16.30 12.32
CA TRP A 727 -13.25 15.20 11.58
C TRP A 727 -14.19 15.66 10.44
N ASP A 728 -14.67 16.91 10.50
CA ASP A 728 -15.48 17.56 9.45
C ASP A 728 -14.68 17.95 8.20
N GLY A 729 -13.35 17.81 8.22
CA GLY A 729 -12.46 18.20 7.13
C GLY A 729 -12.21 19.70 7.01
N ILE A 730 -12.68 20.50 7.97
CA ILE A 730 -12.52 21.96 7.98
C ILE A 730 -11.25 22.33 8.75
N ASP A 731 -10.39 23.17 8.17
CA ASP A 731 -9.30 23.82 8.89
C ASP A 731 -9.85 25.02 9.69
N HIS A 732 -10.10 24.82 10.99
CA HIS A 732 -10.66 25.86 11.85
C HIS A 732 -9.64 26.99 12.11
N CYS A 733 -8.34 26.78 11.83
CA CYS A 733 -7.36 27.87 11.81
C CYS A 733 -7.65 28.91 10.70
N ALA A 734 -8.24 28.48 9.59
CA ALA A 734 -8.60 29.35 8.47
C ALA A 734 -10.01 29.96 8.62
N VAL A 735 -10.92 29.29 9.35
CA VAL A 735 -12.33 29.71 9.49
C VAL A 735 -12.60 30.52 10.77
N GLU A 736 -12.22 29.98 11.93
CA GLU A 736 -12.48 30.58 13.26
C GLU A 736 -11.25 31.34 13.80
N GLY A 737 -10.04 30.95 13.37
CA GLY A 737 -8.78 31.62 13.67
C GLY A 737 -8.06 31.11 14.93
N ALA A 738 -6.78 31.49 15.04
CA ALA A 738 -5.86 30.95 16.06
C ALA A 738 -6.34 31.16 17.50
N ASP A 739 -6.91 32.33 17.83
CA ASP A 739 -7.42 32.63 19.18
C ASP A 739 -8.59 31.71 19.57
N TRP A 740 -9.45 31.34 18.61
CA TRP A 740 -10.54 30.39 18.83
C TRP A 740 -10.00 28.97 19.02
N VAL A 741 -9.03 28.55 18.20
CA VAL A 741 -8.44 27.21 18.29
C VAL A 741 -7.66 27.06 19.60
N GLU A 742 -6.91 28.07 20.05
CA GLU A 742 -6.24 28.02 21.36
C GLU A 742 -7.24 28.04 22.54
N ALA A 743 -8.40 28.70 22.39
CA ALA A 743 -9.45 28.70 23.42
C ALA A 743 -10.25 27.40 23.52
N ASN A 744 -10.44 26.66 22.41
CA ASN A 744 -11.29 25.46 22.36
C ASN A 744 -10.51 24.13 22.29
N ALA A 745 -9.37 24.10 21.62
CA ALA A 745 -8.50 22.92 21.46
C ALA A 745 -7.14 23.05 22.17
N GLY A 746 -6.69 24.26 22.49
CA GLY A 746 -5.46 24.50 23.24
C GLY A 746 -4.19 24.18 22.44
N ARG A 747 -3.50 23.11 22.82
CA ARG A 747 -2.24 22.65 22.19
C ARG A 747 -2.41 21.23 21.65
N PRO A 748 -1.76 20.88 20.53
CA PRO A 748 -1.73 19.50 20.09
C PRO A 748 -1.08 18.60 21.16
N PRO A 749 -1.67 17.44 21.48
CA PRO A 749 -0.97 16.42 22.27
C PRO A 749 0.28 15.98 21.49
N ILE A 750 1.32 15.57 22.21
CA ILE A 750 2.55 15.04 21.61
C ILE A 750 2.81 13.61 22.08
N ASN A 751 3.13 12.72 21.14
CA ASN A 751 3.63 11.38 21.40
C ASN A 751 5.10 11.32 20.98
N ILE A 752 5.99 10.88 21.87
CA ILE A 752 7.45 11.01 21.71
C ILE A 752 8.04 9.64 21.40
N SER A 753 8.60 9.46 20.21
CA SER A 753 8.91 8.16 19.63
C SER A 753 10.38 7.75 19.69
N ALA A 754 11.31 8.72 19.61
CA ALA A 754 12.75 8.46 19.64
C ALA A 754 13.57 9.65 20.16
N ILE A 755 14.82 9.38 20.57
CA ILE A 755 15.80 10.37 21.05
C ILE A 755 17.23 9.94 20.66
N SER A 756 18.13 10.91 20.40
CA SER A 756 19.56 10.65 20.13
C SER A 756 20.32 10.27 21.42
N ASP A 757 21.50 9.65 21.29
CA ASP A 757 22.33 9.23 22.44
C ASP A 757 22.69 10.40 23.36
N ASP A 758 22.99 11.56 22.77
CA ASP A 758 23.29 12.82 23.47
C ASP A 758 22.04 13.59 23.94
N GLY A 759 20.85 13.11 23.56
CA GLY A 759 19.55 13.70 23.86
C GLY A 759 19.31 15.09 23.27
N ARG A 760 19.99 15.45 22.18
CA ARG A 760 19.81 16.72 21.47
C ARG A 760 18.77 16.71 20.36
N VAL A 761 18.44 15.53 19.82
CA VAL A 761 17.40 15.37 18.81
C VAL A 761 16.34 14.44 19.37
N VAL A 762 15.08 14.87 19.34
CA VAL A 762 13.91 14.09 19.78
C VAL A 762 12.90 14.04 18.65
N LEU A 763 12.34 12.87 18.35
CA LEU A 763 11.26 12.70 17.39
C LEU A 763 9.92 12.62 18.12
N ALA A 764 8.90 13.27 17.56
CA ALA A 764 7.53 13.19 18.06
C ALA A 764 6.51 13.31 16.93
N ARG A 765 5.31 12.80 17.20
CA ARG A 765 4.10 13.09 16.44
C ARG A 765 3.20 13.98 17.28
N ALA A 766 2.66 15.03 16.67
CA ALA A 766 1.71 15.95 17.29
C ALA A 766 0.29 15.74 16.72
N GLY A 767 -0.73 16.02 17.52
CA GLY A 767 -2.14 15.85 17.15
C GLY A 767 -2.65 14.42 17.38
N ASP A 768 -3.93 14.20 17.03
CA ASP A 768 -4.65 12.96 17.26
C ASP A 768 -5.59 12.60 16.09
N PHE A 769 -6.32 11.49 16.23
CA PHE A 769 -7.24 10.98 15.20
C PHE A 769 -8.38 11.96 14.82
N PHE A 770 -8.74 12.88 15.71
CA PHE A 770 -9.82 13.86 15.49
C PHE A 770 -9.30 15.23 15.02
N THR A 771 -7.98 15.45 15.03
CA THR A 771 -7.32 16.75 14.81
C THR A 771 -6.21 16.71 13.74
N MET A 772 -6.07 15.56 13.08
CA MET A 772 -4.95 15.13 12.22
C MET A 772 -3.60 14.98 12.95
N PHE A 773 -2.72 14.19 12.34
CA PHE A 773 -1.35 13.98 12.81
C PHE A 773 -0.35 14.84 12.03
N ALA A 774 0.72 15.29 12.70
CA ALA A 774 1.87 15.92 12.08
C ALA A 774 3.18 15.45 12.72
N GLY A 775 4.20 15.23 11.89
CA GLY A 775 5.50 14.73 12.34
C GLY A 775 6.46 15.87 12.66
N PHE A 776 7.17 15.74 13.79
CA PHE A 776 8.05 16.76 14.33
C PHE A 776 9.39 16.19 14.79
N MET A 777 10.43 17.01 14.69
CA MET A 777 11.66 16.84 15.46
C MET A 777 11.92 18.07 16.34
N TRP A 778 12.36 17.84 17.58
CA TRP A 778 12.95 18.87 18.42
C TRP A 778 14.47 18.78 18.32
N VAL A 779 15.13 19.93 18.12
CA VAL A 779 16.60 20.03 18.11
C VAL A 779 17.04 21.02 19.18
N GLU A 780 18.02 20.64 20.00
CA GLU A 780 18.58 21.51 21.05
C GLU A 780 19.01 22.87 20.48
N ASP A 781 18.65 23.94 21.19
CA ASP A 781 18.78 25.36 20.81
C ASP A 781 18.01 25.85 19.58
N ILE A 782 17.37 24.98 18.77
CA ILE A 782 16.48 25.41 17.67
C ILE A 782 15.02 25.39 18.13
N GLY A 783 14.60 24.34 18.83
CA GLY A 783 13.20 24.08 19.17
C GLY A 783 12.57 23.02 18.26
N TRP A 784 11.24 23.07 18.15
CA TRP A 784 10.45 22.16 17.30
C TRP A 784 10.50 22.55 15.83
N ILE A 785 10.55 21.54 14.96
CA ILE A 785 10.65 21.66 13.51
C ILE A 785 9.66 20.64 12.91
N GLY A 786 8.67 21.13 12.14
CA GLY A 786 7.73 20.26 11.42
C GLY A 786 8.44 19.56 10.26
N LEU A 787 8.36 18.23 10.19
CA LEU A 787 9.19 17.43 9.29
C LEU A 787 8.84 17.65 7.82
N ASN A 788 7.56 17.77 7.46
CA ASN A 788 7.13 18.01 6.07
C ASN A 788 7.60 19.39 5.55
N ASP A 789 7.47 20.42 6.37
CA ASP A 789 7.94 21.78 6.07
C ASP A 789 9.48 21.83 5.96
N PHE A 790 10.18 21.13 6.86
CA PHE A 790 11.63 21.00 6.80
C PHE A 790 12.09 20.28 5.52
N LEU A 791 11.53 19.11 5.19
CA LEU A 791 11.87 18.34 3.99
C LEU A 791 11.64 19.16 2.71
N LYS A 792 10.50 19.87 2.63
CA LYS A 792 10.22 20.82 1.55
C LYS A 792 11.27 21.94 1.44
N LYS A 793 11.67 22.54 2.57
CA LYS A 793 12.73 23.56 2.64
C LYS A 793 14.12 23.02 2.34
N GLN A 794 14.37 21.72 2.57
CA GLN A 794 15.59 21.02 2.13
C GLN A 794 15.58 20.68 0.62
N GLY A 795 14.43 20.83 -0.04
CA GLY A 795 14.25 20.52 -1.46
C GLY A 795 13.91 19.05 -1.75
N VAL A 796 13.54 18.27 -0.73
CA VAL A 796 13.12 16.87 -0.86
C VAL A 796 11.73 16.82 -1.50
N VAL A 797 11.70 16.68 -2.82
CA VAL A 797 10.47 16.54 -3.62
C VAL A 797 9.81 15.17 -3.40
N GLU A 798 10.60 14.19 -2.98
CA GLU A 798 10.17 12.83 -2.66
C GLU A 798 9.16 12.77 -1.49
N ALA A 799 9.11 13.82 -0.67
CA ALA A 799 8.21 13.97 0.46
C ALA A 799 6.99 14.88 0.16
N GLU A 800 6.82 15.42 -1.05
CA GLU A 800 5.70 16.34 -1.35
C GLU A 800 4.33 15.65 -1.32
N LYS A 801 4.24 14.39 -1.77
CA LYS A 801 3.02 13.59 -1.72
C LYS A 801 2.94 12.72 -0.47
N TYR A 802 4.00 12.00 -0.16
CA TYR A 802 4.09 11.08 0.97
C TYR A 802 5.04 11.64 2.02
N GLY A 803 4.54 12.61 2.79
CA GLY A 803 5.27 13.22 3.88
C GLY A 803 5.49 12.29 5.08
N LEU A 804 6.20 12.80 6.07
CA LEU A 804 6.66 12.11 7.26
C LEU A 804 5.86 12.58 8.49
N GLU A 805 4.60 12.19 8.58
CA GLU A 805 3.73 12.54 9.72
C GLU A 805 3.95 11.66 10.96
N ASN A 806 4.47 10.45 10.80
CA ASN A 806 4.71 9.49 11.86
C ASN A 806 6.20 9.10 11.91
N PRO A 807 7.08 9.93 12.51
CA PRO A 807 8.48 9.59 12.76
C PRO A 807 8.58 8.59 13.92
N ILE A 808 9.32 7.49 13.76
CA ILE A 808 9.29 6.33 14.67
C ILE A 808 10.65 6.07 15.34
N ALA A 809 11.74 6.07 14.58
CA ALA A 809 13.07 5.66 15.07
C ALA A 809 14.17 6.64 14.63
N LEU A 810 15.26 6.72 15.40
CA LEU A 810 16.36 7.66 15.22
C LEU A 810 17.71 6.96 15.51
N SER A 811 18.74 7.25 14.74
CA SER A 811 20.10 6.77 15.00
C SER A 811 20.78 7.56 16.11
N GLY A 812 21.81 6.99 16.75
CA GLY A 812 22.42 7.54 17.96
C GLY A 812 22.94 8.98 17.82
N LYS A 813 23.40 9.36 16.63
CA LYS A 813 23.87 10.72 16.31
C LYS A 813 22.76 11.72 15.96
N GLY A 814 21.49 11.28 15.91
CA GLY A 814 20.38 12.07 15.39
C GLY A 814 20.45 12.33 13.88
N GLN A 815 21.21 11.52 13.12
CA GLN A 815 21.54 11.79 11.70
C GLN A 815 20.77 10.95 10.69
N VAL A 816 20.20 9.81 11.09
CA VAL A 816 19.33 8.98 10.24
C VAL A 816 18.08 8.68 11.05
N LEU A 817 16.91 8.85 10.44
CA LEU A 817 15.64 8.51 11.08
C LEU A 817 14.78 7.62 10.18
N MET A 818 13.79 6.97 10.76
CA MET A 818 12.78 6.19 10.05
C MET A 818 11.37 6.55 10.52
N GLY A 819 10.41 6.46 9.60
CA GLY A 819 9.00 6.69 9.86
C GLY A 819 8.17 6.54 8.60
N GLY A 820 6.93 7.04 8.63
CA GLY A 820 6.04 7.05 7.48
C GLY A 820 4.73 7.77 7.78
N MET A 821 3.62 7.19 7.33
CA MET A 821 2.26 7.69 7.56
C MET A 821 1.55 6.89 8.66
N THR A 822 0.67 7.52 9.44
CA THR A 822 -0.11 6.83 10.47
C THR A 822 -1.09 5.85 9.84
N GLY A 823 -1.14 4.61 10.36
CA GLY A 823 -2.06 3.58 9.89
C GLY A 823 -1.68 2.90 8.57
N VAL A 824 -0.62 3.35 7.88
CA VAL A 824 -0.12 2.74 6.65
C VAL A 824 1.14 1.92 6.95
N GLN A 825 1.18 0.65 6.53
CA GLN A 825 2.42 -0.14 6.56
C GLN A 825 3.34 0.29 5.40
N ALA A 826 4.04 1.39 5.60
CA ALA A 826 5.02 1.95 4.68
C ALA A 826 6.10 2.68 5.48
N THR A 827 7.37 2.35 5.24
CA THR A 827 8.51 2.99 5.92
C THR A 827 9.44 3.68 4.93
N TRP A 828 9.87 4.89 5.28
CA TRP A 828 10.96 5.63 4.66
C TRP A 828 12.13 5.75 5.63
N ARG A 829 13.34 5.73 5.08
CA ARG A 829 14.60 6.12 5.74
C ARG A 829 14.93 7.53 5.31
N ILE A 830 15.26 8.40 6.26
CA ILE A 830 15.62 9.78 6.00
C ILE A 830 17.03 10.02 6.53
N ASP A 831 17.94 10.34 5.61
CA ASP A 831 19.33 10.66 5.94
C ASP A 831 19.50 12.17 6.07
N LEU A 832 19.67 12.64 7.31
CA LEU A 832 19.88 14.05 7.65
C LEU A 832 21.36 14.42 7.71
N SER A 833 22.30 13.48 7.49
CA SER A 833 23.73 13.68 7.79
C SER A 833 24.33 14.96 7.17
N THR A 834 23.83 15.35 5.99
CA THR A 834 24.00 16.68 5.39
C THR A 834 22.65 17.38 5.25
N ALA A 835 22.51 18.56 5.84
CA ALA A 835 21.33 19.43 5.70
C ALA A 835 21.75 20.85 5.28
N TYR A 836 20.93 21.52 4.50
CA TYR A 836 21.18 22.86 3.97
C TYR A 836 20.63 23.97 4.88
N VAL A 837 21.40 25.06 4.96
CA VAL A 837 20.98 26.34 5.53
C VAL A 837 21.19 27.46 4.52
N CYS A 838 20.29 28.45 4.51
CA CYS A 838 20.38 29.61 3.66
C CYS A 838 21.01 30.77 4.43
N ARG A 839 22.16 31.26 3.96
CA ARG A 839 22.90 32.37 4.57
C ARG A 839 23.32 33.37 3.48
N ALA A 840 22.93 34.64 3.63
CA ALA A 840 23.22 35.71 2.68
C ALA A 840 22.86 35.41 1.20
N GLY A 841 21.80 34.62 0.96
CA GLY A 841 21.37 34.21 -0.37
C GLY A 841 22.15 33.02 -0.96
N GLN A 842 22.98 32.34 -0.17
CA GLN A 842 23.69 31.12 -0.56
C GLN A 842 23.19 29.91 0.24
N SER A 843 22.90 28.82 -0.46
CA SER A 843 22.56 27.51 0.10
C SER A 843 23.86 26.79 0.52
N LEU A 844 24.07 26.64 1.82
CA LEU A 844 25.28 26.05 2.40
C LEU A 844 24.96 24.66 2.99
N PRO A 845 25.68 23.59 2.58
CA PRO A 845 25.56 22.29 3.22
C PRO A 845 26.21 22.31 4.60
N THR A 846 25.62 21.62 5.57
CA THR A 846 26.08 21.55 6.97
C THR A 846 25.86 20.16 7.54
N ARG A 847 26.73 19.74 8.47
CA ARG A 847 26.57 18.48 9.20
C ARG A 847 25.50 18.60 10.29
N PHE A 848 24.40 17.87 10.14
CA PHE A 848 23.35 17.77 11.17
C PHE A 848 23.82 16.91 12.36
N PRO A 849 23.33 17.13 13.60
CA PRO A 849 22.59 18.32 14.05
C PRO A 849 23.51 19.50 14.40
N ASP A 850 24.77 19.26 14.78
CA ASP A 850 25.63 20.29 15.41
C ASP A 850 25.88 21.53 14.55
N GLU A 851 26.40 21.34 13.34
CA GLU A 851 26.82 22.48 12.50
C GLU A 851 25.58 23.20 11.95
N PHE A 852 24.55 22.45 11.59
CA PHE A 852 23.23 22.98 11.21
C PHE A 852 22.68 23.89 12.32
N ARG A 853 22.61 23.40 13.56
CA ARG A 853 22.22 24.18 14.76
C ARG A 853 23.08 25.43 14.92
N ASP A 854 24.41 25.30 14.85
CA ASP A 854 25.31 26.43 15.12
C ASP A 854 25.24 27.50 14.02
N GLN A 855 24.96 27.13 12.76
CA GLN A 855 24.66 28.10 11.69
C GLN A 855 23.29 28.78 11.87
N VAL A 856 22.25 28.03 12.28
CA VAL A 856 20.92 28.58 12.58
C VAL A 856 20.98 29.57 13.76
N LYS A 857 21.69 29.22 14.85
CA LYS A 857 21.99 30.14 15.96
C LYS A 857 22.80 31.36 15.53
N ALA A 858 23.61 31.24 14.48
CA ALA A 858 24.33 32.35 13.85
C ALA A 858 23.49 33.13 12.80
N GLY A 859 22.19 32.90 12.72
CA GLY A 859 21.24 33.66 11.90
C GLY A 859 21.01 33.13 10.47
N ALA A 860 21.43 31.90 10.15
CA ALA A 860 21.04 31.25 8.90
C ALA A 860 19.59 30.74 8.95
N ARG A 861 18.87 30.77 7.82
CA ARG A 861 17.52 30.19 7.70
C ARG A 861 17.65 28.68 7.43
N MET A 862 16.79 27.87 8.03
CA MET A 862 16.75 26.42 7.79
C MET A 862 16.24 26.11 6.38
N GLY A 863 17.00 25.40 5.55
CA GLY A 863 16.64 25.05 4.16
C GLY A 863 17.57 25.66 3.11
N ARG A 864 17.36 25.26 1.85
CA ARG A 864 17.99 25.86 0.67
C ARG A 864 17.34 27.21 0.35
N CYS A 865 18.13 28.21 -0.05
CA CYS A 865 17.63 29.57 -0.34
C CYS A 865 16.57 29.61 -1.45
N GLU A 866 16.66 28.71 -2.43
CA GLU A 866 15.73 28.55 -3.54
C GLU A 866 14.38 27.90 -3.15
N LYS A 867 14.19 27.55 -1.87
CA LYS A 867 12.97 26.95 -1.31
C LYS A 867 12.39 27.79 -0.13
N LEU A 868 12.79 29.07 0.01
CA LEU A 868 12.64 29.88 1.24
C LEU A 868 12.17 31.32 1.03
#